data_AF-A0AB40A747-F1
#
_entry.id   AF-A0AB40A747-F1
#
_cell.length_a   1.000
_cell.length_b   1.000
_cell.length_c   1.000
_cell.angle_alpha   90.00
_cell.angle_beta   90.00
_cell.angle_gamma   90.00
#
_symmetry.space_group_name_H-M   'P 1'
#
loop_
_entity.id
_entity.type
_entity.pdbx_description
1 polymer ?
#
loop_
_entity_poly.entity_id
_entity_poly.type
_entity_poly.pdbx_seq_one_letter_code
_entity_poly.pdbx_strand_id
1 'polypeptide(L)'
;MQLLLKSIFTCALFVIFVYATAQSLLKVHETEERQARQAAYLNISSHSSSADDQSSNNLSQDDGHFLSRRLRQVQAQGPARQVVHGEEGVEGAPSQLEDEMKQLERTNVDAPDVEELRQCSEGLVLPLWMPQRNISIGDRLIRGFVYFMLLIYLFVGVSIIADRFMAAIEAITSIERAVVVKGPNNTKQVMHVRIWNETVANLTLMALGSSAPEILLSVIEIYAKDFESGDLGPGTIVGSAAYNLFMIIAVCMIWIPAGEVRRIRHLRVFFVTALFSIFAYVWLWLILSVFTPGVILVWEAIVTLLFFPLTVLWAYIAERRLLVYKYMDKNYRVNKRGTVVAGEHDQVEMDAEKGPKHPMVTSSRANDAEAFDEARREYIHVLTELRQKYPEADLEQLEMMAQEQVLARSNKSRAFYRIQATRKMVGSGNLMRKIQERAHSDLTEVKAQLHAGDEEEADDPIRMYFEPGHYTVMENCGEFEVRVVRRGDISTYASVEYETQDGTASAGNDFVGRKGLLSFPPGVDEQRFRIEVIDDDVFEEDECFYIRLFNPSEGVKLAVPMIATVMILDDDHAGIFAFTDSVFEITESVGRFELKVMRYSGARGTVIVPYWTENDTATDAKDYEEARGELVFENNESEKFIDLYILEQSSYEKDVSFKVHIGEPRLAPDDEMAAKIKEVEKKSVQDLTELDRILLLSKPRNGELTTAYVRIRESQEFKATVDKLVAKANVSAVLGTSSWKEQFKDALTVIPADESEFDNDDEEEEVPSCFSYVSHFVCLFWKVLFAFVPPTDICGGYVTFVVSIFVIGVITAVIGDAASYFGCALNIKDSVTAILFVALGTSIPDTFASMIAAKHDEGADNCIGNVTGSNAVNVFLGIGLAWTIAAVYHSSHGGTFNVEPGTIGFAVALFCGEALIAIFIIMFRRWHKGIGAELGGPKISKYISAAILVFLWVFYVVICILEAYDVIRI
;
A
#
# COMPACT_ATOMS: atom_id res chain seq x y z
N MET A 1 -17.77 -5.57 16.01
CA MET A 1 -18.03 -7.02 16.13
C MET A 1 -19.30 -7.35 16.92
N GLN A 2 -19.37 -7.22 18.27
CA GLN A 2 -20.57 -7.61 19.05
C GLN A 2 -21.90 -7.01 18.55
N LEU A 3 -21.89 -5.74 18.13
CA LEU A 3 -23.07 -5.08 17.51
C LEU A 3 -23.50 -5.72 16.19
N LEU A 4 -22.56 -6.23 15.39
CA LEU A 4 -22.83 -6.89 14.11
C LEU A 4 -23.25 -8.36 14.32
N LEU A 5 -22.68 -9.06 15.30
CA LEU A 5 -23.21 -10.34 15.77
C LEU A 5 -24.64 -10.20 16.30
N LYS A 6 -24.93 -9.15 17.09
CA LYS A 6 -26.30 -8.79 17.47
C LYS A 6 -27.15 -8.48 16.24
N SER A 7 -26.66 -7.73 15.26
CA SER A 7 -27.40 -7.45 14.03
C SER A 7 -27.72 -8.73 13.24
N ILE A 8 -26.80 -9.68 13.13
CA ILE A 8 -27.03 -11.00 12.50
C ILE A 8 -28.04 -11.81 13.30
N PHE A 9 -27.96 -11.85 14.64
CA PHE A 9 -28.96 -12.52 15.48
C PHE A 9 -30.34 -11.85 15.39
N THR A 10 -30.41 -10.52 15.35
CA THR A 10 -31.65 -9.77 15.14
C THR A 10 -32.20 -10.00 13.74
N CYS A 11 -31.35 -10.08 12.71
CA CYS A 11 -31.77 -10.49 11.37
C CYS A 11 -32.30 -11.92 11.37
N ALA A 12 -31.60 -12.89 11.96
CA ALA A 12 -32.07 -14.28 12.05
C ALA A 12 -33.41 -14.39 12.81
N LEU A 13 -33.56 -13.68 13.93
CA LEU A 13 -34.84 -13.55 14.64
C LEU A 13 -35.92 -12.86 13.80
N PHE A 14 -35.55 -11.86 13.00
CA PHE A 14 -36.45 -11.18 12.08
C PHE A 14 -36.84 -12.06 10.90
N VAL A 15 -35.97 -12.92 10.37
CA VAL A 15 -36.33 -13.91 9.34
C VAL A 15 -37.19 -15.01 9.94
N ILE A 16 -36.90 -15.50 11.15
CA ILE A 16 -37.79 -16.43 11.88
C ILE A 16 -39.16 -15.78 12.10
N PHE A 17 -39.21 -14.50 12.46
CA PHE A 17 -40.46 -13.74 12.61
C PHE A 17 -41.19 -13.54 11.28
N VAL A 18 -40.51 -13.13 10.20
CA VAL A 18 -41.10 -12.94 8.87
C VAL A 18 -41.56 -14.26 8.26
N TYR A 19 -40.79 -15.35 8.42
CA TYR A 19 -41.19 -16.71 8.04
C TYR A 19 -42.43 -17.16 8.84
N ALA A 20 -42.43 -17.00 10.17
CA ALA A 20 -43.59 -17.33 10.99
C ALA A 20 -44.81 -16.45 10.66
N THR A 21 -44.61 -15.20 10.27
CA THR A 21 -45.67 -14.27 9.85
C THR A 21 -46.21 -14.65 8.47
N ALA A 22 -45.35 -14.95 7.49
CA ALA A 22 -45.75 -15.44 6.17
C ALA A 22 -46.49 -16.78 6.26
N GLN A 23 -45.99 -17.72 7.06
CA GLN A 23 -46.67 -18.98 7.38
C GLN A 23 -48.02 -18.78 8.09
N SER A 24 -48.15 -17.74 8.93
CA SER A 24 -49.43 -17.38 9.56
C SER A 24 -50.39 -16.74 8.56
N LEU A 25 -49.90 -15.88 7.66
CA LEU A 25 -50.68 -15.24 6.61
C LEU A 25 -51.16 -16.24 5.55
N LEU A 26 -50.31 -17.19 5.14
CA LEU A 26 -50.71 -18.32 4.29
C LEU A 26 -51.82 -19.15 4.95
N LYS A 27 -51.72 -19.45 6.25
CA LYS A 27 -52.79 -20.15 6.99
C LYS A 27 -54.08 -19.35 7.10
N VAL A 28 -54.01 -18.02 7.26
CA VAL A 28 -55.19 -17.15 7.21
C VAL A 28 -55.80 -17.18 5.81
N HIS A 29 -55.01 -17.02 4.76
CA HIS A 29 -55.49 -16.98 3.38
C HIS A 29 -56.07 -18.32 2.92
N GLU A 30 -55.45 -19.46 3.28
CA GLU A 30 -56.05 -20.79 3.10
C GLU A 30 -57.37 -20.94 3.87
N THR A 31 -57.48 -20.36 5.07
CA THR A 31 -58.72 -20.41 5.85
C THR A 31 -59.82 -19.56 5.21
N GLU A 32 -59.49 -18.38 4.68
CA GLU A 32 -60.39 -17.52 3.92
C GLU A 32 -60.81 -18.17 2.59
N GLU A 33 -59.88 -18.75 1.83
CA GLU A 33 -60.18 -19.53 0.62
C GLU A 33 -61.07 -20.75 0.93
N ARG A 34 -60.77 -21.51 1.99
CA ARG A 34 -61.63 -22.63 2.43
C ARG A 34 -63.02 -22.13 2.80
N GLN A 35 -63.14 -21.03 3.56
CA GLN A 35 -64.43 -20.42 3.90
C GLN A 35 -65.19 -19.90 2.66
N ALA A 36 -64.51 -19.26 1.72
CA ALA A 36 -65.10 -18.77 0.47
C ALA A 36 -65.59 -19.91 -0.42
N ARG A 37 -64.79 -20.98 -0.57
CA ARG A 37 -65.18 -22.22 -1.25
C ARG A 37 -66.38 -22.88 -0.54
N GLN A 38 -66.39 -22.95 0.79
CA GLN A 38 -67.47 -23.53 1.58
C GLN A 38 -68.76 -22.71 1.49
N ALA A 39 -68.67 -21.37 1.48
CA ALA A 39 -69.80 -20.47 1.23
C ALA A 39 -70.34 -20.58 -0.20
N ALA A 40 -69.47 -20.76 -1.20
CA ALA A 40 -69.87 -21.03 -2.58
C ALA A 40 -70.61 -22.37 -2.71
N TYR A 41 -70.11 -23.45 -2.07
CA TYR A 41 -70.81 -24.73 -2.00
C TYR A 41 -72.18 -24.61 -1.32
N LEU A 42 -72.29 -23.83 -0.23
CA LEU A 42 -73.57 -23.57 0.43
C LEU A 42 -74.55 -22.79 -0.48
N ASN A 43 -74.09 -21.77 -1.21
CA ASN A 43 -74.92 -21.03 -2.19
C ASN A 43 -75.33 -21.88 -3.41
N ILE A 44 -74.52 -22.86 -3.82
CA ILE A 44 -74.90 -23.83 -4.85
C ILE A 44 -75.98 -24.78 -4.30
N SER A 45 -75.84 -25.22 -3.04
CA SER A 45 -76.84 -26.08 -2.40
C SER A 45 -78.21 -25.41 -2.23
N SER A 46 -78.25 -24.13 -1.81
CA SER A 46 -79.51 -23.39 -1.60
C SER A 46 -80.28 -23.10 -2.89
N HIS A 47 -79.59 -23.00 -4.04
CA HIS A 47 -80.23 -22.88 -5.36
C HIS A 47 -80.75 -24.20 -5.94
N SER A 48 -80.45 -25.35 -5.32
CA SER A 48 -80.88 -26.67 -5.80
C SER A 48 -82.23 -27.16 -5.24
N SER A 49 -82.80 -26.46 -4.24
CA SER A 49 -83.91 -26.97 -3.42
C SER A 49 -85.24 -26.20 -3.53
N SER A 50 -85.42 -25.33 -4.53
CA SER A 50 -86.69 -24.60 -4.72
C SER A 50 -86.89 -24.11 -6.16
N ALA A 51 -87.34 -25.00 -7.05
CA ALA A 51 -87.70 -24.66 -8.42
C ALA A 51 -88.78 -25.61 -8.99
N ASP A 52 -89.98 -25.55 -8.42
CA ASP A 52 -91.20 -26.09 -9.04
C ASP A 52 -92.36 -25.09 -8.86
N ASP A 53 -93.28 -25.08 -9.84
CA ASP A 53 -94.53 -24.31 -9.96
C ASP A 53 -94.53 -22.74 -10.03
N GLN A 54 -94.86 -22.27 -11.24
CA GLN A 54 -95.93 -21.29 -11.56
C GLN A 54 -95.80 -19.76 -11.28
N SER A 55 -95.23 -19.10 -12.30
CA SER A 55 -95.94 -18.13 -13.18
C SER A 55 -95.99 -16.61 -12.89
N SER A 56 -96.12 -15.87 -14.01
CA SER A 56 -96.87 -14.61 -14.18
C SER A 56 -96.26 -13.25 -13.80
N ASN A 57 -96.01 -12.45 -14.85
CA ASN A 57 -96.20 -10.98 -14.95
C ASN A 57 -95.21 -9.98 -14.30
N ASN A 58 -94.30 -9.50 -15.17
CA ASN A 58 -94.18 -8.09 -15.62
C ASN A 58 -93.59 -6.95 -14.74
N LEU A 59 -92.75 -6.18 -15.45
CA LEU A 59 -92.53 -4.72 -15.42
C LEU A 59 -91.48 -4.10 -14.46
N SER A 60 -90.43 -3.53 -15.08
CA SER A 60 -89.77 -2.23 -14.78
C SER A 60 -89.05 -2.05 -13.42
N GLN A 61 -87.89 -1.39 -13.30
CA GLN A 61 -87.13 -0.54 -14.24
C GLN A 61 -85.61 -0.57 -13.90
N ASP A 62 -84.75 -0.08 -14.82
CA ASP A 62 -83.33 0.38 -14.72
C ASP A 62 -82.60 0.19 -13.36
N ASP A 63 -81.36 -0.32 -13.30
CA ASP A 63 -80.18 0.23 -13.99
C ASP A 63 -78.96 -0.74 -13.97
N GLY A 64 -77.88 -0.44 -14.70
CA GLY A 64 -76.56 -1.10 -14.54
C GLY A 64 -76.02 -1.89 -15.74
N HIS A 65 -74.77 -1.64 -16.14
CA HIS A 65 -74.19 -2.07 -17.42
C HIS A 65 -72.83 -2.79 -17.27
N PHE A 66 -72.47 -3.65 -18.24
CA PHE A 66 -71.20 -4.41 -18.36
C PHE A 66 -70.98 -5.54 -17.31
N LEU A 67 -70.22 -6.62 -17.57
CA LEU A 67 -69.38 -7.01 -18.73
C LEU A 67 -69.28 -8.55 -18.81
N SER A 68 -69.43 -9.16 -20.00
CA SER A 68 -68.63 -10.33 -20.48
C SER A 68 -69.22 -11.00 -21.74
N ARG A 69 -68.60 -10.78 -22.91
CA ARG A 69 -68.79 -11.65 -24.09
C ARG A 69 -67.67 -11.46 -25.12
N ARG A 70 -66.70 -12.39 -25.13
CA ARG A 70 -65.98 -12.97 -26.30
C ARG A 70 -64.56 -13.44 -25.92
N LEU A 71 -64.42 -14.75 -25.72
CA LEU A 71 -63.21 -15.48 -26.07
C LEU A 71 -63.52 -16.30 -27.33
N ARG A 72 -62.85 -16.02 -28.45
CA ARG A 72 -62.79 -16.86 -29.67
C ARG A 72 -61.78 -16.29 -30.66
N GLN A 73 -61.18 -17.19 -31.47
CA GLN A 73 -59.97 -16.97 -32.27
C GLN A 73 -58.73 -16.82 -31.37
N VAL A 74 -57.57 -17.40 -31.68
CA VAL A 74 -57.08 -17.96 -32.96
C VAL A 74 -57.06 -19.51 -32.97
N GLN A 75 -56.98 -20.14 -34.15
CA GLN A 75 -56.92 -21.60 -34.33
C GLN A 75 -55.92 -21.99 -35.43
N ALA A 76 -54.98 -22.90 -35.12
CA ALA A 76 -53.95 -23.49 -35.99
C ALA A 76 -53.33 -24.73 -35.31
N GLN A 77 -52.90 -25.82 -35.96
CA GLN A 77 -53.26 -26.36 -37.29
C GLN A 77 -53.51 -27.88 -37.21
N GLY A 78 -52.48 -28.71 -37.03
CA GLY A 78 -52.55 -30.18 -36.97
C GLY A 78 -51.24 -30.86 -37.40
N PRO A 79 -51.18 -32.19 -37.68
CA PRO A 79 -52.31 -33.15 -37.68
C PRO A 79 -52.07 -34.55 -37.03
N ALA A 80 -53.18 -35.19 -36.67
CA ALA A 80 -53.51 -36.64 -36.73
C ALA A 80 -52.52 -37.76 -36.33
N ARG A 81 -52.98 -38.70 -35.46
CA ARG A 81 -52.93 -40.15 -35.76
C ARG A 81 -53.95 -41.06 -35.02
N GLN A 82 -54.74 -41.79 -35.83
CA GLN A 82 -55.39 -43.12 -35.67
C GLN A 82 -56.19 -43.56 -34.40
N VAL A 83 -57.28 -44.30 -34.66
CA VAL A 83 -58.22 -44.94 -33.70
C VAL A 83 -58.24 -46.47 -33.88
N VAL A 84 -58.38 -47.21 -32.77
CA VAL A 84 -58.83 -48.62 -32.56
C VAL A 84 -59.40 -48.69 -31.12
N HIS A 85 -60.42 -49.47 -30.70
CA HIS A 85 -61.20 -50.52 -31.35
C HIS A 85 -62.68 -50.08 -31.63
N GLY A 86 -63.83 -50.73 -31.36
CA GLY A 86 -64.26 -51.91 -30.56
C GLY A 86 -64.60 -51.56 -29.10
N GLU A 87 -65.74 -51.87 -28.46
CA GLU A 87 -66.88 -52.82 -28.68
C GLU A 87 -66.56 -54.31 -28.45
N GLU A 88 -67.34 -55.13 -27.72
CA GLU A 88 -68.58 -54.90 -26.92
C GLU A 88 -68.74 -56.03 -25.86
N GLY A 89 -69.59 -55.88 -24.83
CA GLY A 89 -69.93 -56.99 -23.91
C GLY A 89 -70.59 -56.57 -22.58
N VAL A 90 -71.76 -57.13 -22.26
CA VAL A 90 -72.62 -56.74 -21.12
C VAL A 90 -73.08 -57.98 -20.34
N GLU A 91 -73.09 -57.94 -19.00
CA GLU A 91 -74.18 -58.38 -18.11
C GLU A 91 -73.81 -58.33 -16.60
N GLY A 92 -74.82 -58.20 -15.72
CA GLY A 92 -74.73 -58.57 -14.30
C GLY A 92 -74.46 -57.43 -13.29
N ALA A 93 -75.52 -56.80 -12.77
CA ALA A 93 -75.44 -55.86 -11.65
C ALA A 93 -75.97 -56.44 -10.33
N PRO A 94 -75.31 -56.15 -9.19
CA PRO A 94 -75.99 -55.99 -7.91
C PRO A 94 -75.61 -54.70 -7.16
N SER A 95 -76.48 -54.29 -6.23
CA SER A 95 -76.25 -53.34 -5.12
C SER A 95 -75.34 -52.09 -5.34
N GLN A 96 -75.81 -51.11 -6.12
CA GLN A 96 -75.18 -49.77 -6.18
C GLN A 96 -74.97 -49.11 -4.80
N LEU A 97 -75.82 -49.37 -3.80
CA LEU A 97 -75.61 -48.85 -2.43
C LEU A 97 -74.33 -49.37 -1.75
N GLU A 98 -73.87 -50.58 -2.06
CA GLU A 98 -72.65 -51.12 -1.45
C GLU A 98 -71.37 -50.54 -2.07
N ASP A 99 -71.41 -50.17 -3.35
CA ASP A 99 -70.31 -49.46 -4.01
C ASP A 99 -70.35 -47.95 -3.72
N GLU A 100 -71.52 -47.34 -3.55
CA GLU A 100 -71.62 -45.97 -3.02
C GLU A 100 -71.09 -45.89 -1.57
N MET A 101 -71.43 -46.85 -0.70
CA MET A 101 -70.84 -46.91 0.65
C MET A 101 -69.32 -47.17 0.61
N LYS A 102 -68.82 -48.04 -0.28
CA LYS A 102 -67.37 -48.27 -0.42
C LYS A 102 -66.64 -47.08 -1.07
N GLN A 103 -67.31 -46.26 -1.89
CA GLN A 103 -66.76 -44.99 -2.38
C GLN A 103 -66.75 -43.93 -1.27
N LEU A 104 -67.76 -43.89 -0.39
CA LEU A 104 -67.80 -43.02 0.79
C LEU A 104 -66.77 -43.40 1.87
N GLU A 105 -66.51 -44.70 2.08
CA GLU A 105 -65.41 -45.17 2.93
C GLU A 105 -64.03 -44.93 2.29
N ARG A 106 -63.90 -45.00 0.96
CA ARG A 106 -62.67 -44.63 0.23
C ARG A 106 -62.41 -43.12 0.11
N THR A 107 -63.35 -42.27 0.53
CA THR A 107 -63.19 -40.80 0.50
C THR A 107 -63.10 -40.16 1.89
N ASN A 108 -62.97 -40.98 2.95
CA ASN A 108 -62.80 -40.50 4.33
C ASN A 108 -61.61 -41.14 5.09
N VAL A 109 -60.64 -41.74 4.38
CA VAL A 109 -59.38 -42.24 4.99
C VAL A 109 -58.15 -41.76 4.21
N ASP A 110 -58.08 -40.47 3.96
CA ASP A 110 -56.81 -39.75 3.81
C ASP A 110 -56.72 -38.74 4.96
N ALA A 111 -55.66 -38.85 5.78
CA ALA A 111 -55.43 -37.91 6.87
C ALA A 111 -54.89 -36.58 6.30
N PRO A 112 -55.45 -35.42 6.66
CA PRO A 112 -55.16 -34.16 5.99
C PRO A 112 -53.85 -33.49 6.48
N ASP A 113 -52.71 -34.15 6.25
CA ASP A 113 -51.36 -33.65 6.56
C ASP A 113 -50.33 -34.10 5.49
N VAL A 114 -50.48 -33.57 4.26
CA VAL A 114 -49.40 -33.58 3.25
C VAL A 114 -49.26 -32.17 2.68
N GLU A 115 -48.27 -31.44 3.18
CA GLU A 115 -47.78 -30.21 2.54
C GLU A 115 -47.28 -30.55 1.12
N GLU A 116 -47.62 -29.75 0.10
CA GLU A 116 -46.97 -29.83 -1.22
C GLU A 116 -45.51 -29.34 -1.11
N LEU A 117 -44.65 -30.25 -0.66
CA LEU A 117 -43.24 -30.01 -0.39
C LEU A 117 -42.46 -29.77 -1.69
N ARG A 118 -41.83 -28.59 -1.77
CA ARG A 118 -40.94 -28.19 -2.86
C ARG A 118 -39.90 -29.29 -3.13
N GLN A 119 -39.92 -29.88 -4.31
CA GLN A 119 -38.94 -30.88 -4.72
C GLN A 119 -37.62 -30.18 -5.06
N CYS A 120 -36.56 -30.50 -4.30
CA CYS A 120 -35.25 -29.89 -4.51
C CYS A 120 -34.58 -30.48 -5.77
N SER A 121 -34.03 -29.63 -6.63
CA SER A 121 -33.10 -30.02 -7.70
C SER A 121 -31.77 -30.48 -7.13
N GLU A 122 -31.02 -31.29 -7.89
CA GLU A 122 -29.61 -31.57 -7.57
C GLU A 122 -28.74 -30.35 -7.91
N GLY A 123 -27.67 -30.14 -7.12
CA GLY A 123 -26.69 -29.06 -7.29
C GLY A 123 -25.49 -29.49 -8.14
N LEU A 124 -24.63 -28.53 -8.47
CA LEU A 124 -23.48 -28.71 -9.38
C LEU A 124 -22.30 -29.46 -8.73
N VAL A 125 -22.12 -29.31 -7.42
CA VAL A 125 -20.93 -29.77 -6.67
C VAL A 125 -21.30 -30.55 -5.40
N LEU A 126 -22.29 -30.10 -4.63
CA LEU A 126 -22.72 -30.77 -3.40
C LEU A 126 -23.78 -31.84 -3.69
N PRO A 127 -23.58 -33.12 -3.28
CA PRO A 127 -24.60 -34.14 -3.40
C PRO A 127 -25.78 -33.87 -2.44
N LEU A 128 -27.00 -34.21 -2.87
CA LEU A 128 -28.22 -33.86 -2.16
C LEU A 128 -28.48 -34.74 -0.91
N TRP A 129 -28.85 -34.12 0.21
CA TRP A 129 -29.13 -34.84 1.46
C TRP A 129 -30.47 -35.61 1.42
N MET A 130 -30.39 -36.87 1.00
CA MET A 130 -31.49 -37.84 1.00
C MET A 130 -31.78 -38.44 2.39
N PRO A 131 -33.02 -38.85 2.69
CA PRO A 131 -34.23 -38.74 1.86
C PRO A 131 -34.85 -37.33 1.93
N GLN A 132 -35.54 -36.92 0.85
CA GLN A 132 -36.33 -35.67 0.81
C GLN A 132 -37.73 -35.80 1.44
N ARG A 133 -38.44 -36.90 1.15
CA ARG A 133 -39.86 -37.10 1.53
C ARG A 133 -40.00 -37.74 2.92
N ASN A 134 -41.12 -37.47 3.59
CA ASN A 134 -41.51 -38.01 4.91
C ASN A 134 -40.50 -37.71 6.05
N ILE A 135 -39.83 -36.57 6.00
CA ILE A 135 -38.90 -36.09 7.04
C ILE A 135 -39.61 -35.25 8.11
N SER A 136 -39.21 -35.38 9.37
CA SER A 136 -39.83 -34.64 10.48
C SER A 136 -39.47 -33.15 10.45
N ILE A 137 -40.29 -32.30 11.09
CA ILE A 137 -40.01 -30.87 11.25
C ILE A 137 -38.67 -30.65 11.98
N GLY A 138 -38.31 -31.52 12.93
CA GLY A 138 -37.01 -31.49 13.61
C GLY A 138 -35.85 -31.73 12.64
N ASP A 139 -35.96 -32.74 11.77
CA ASP A 139 -34.94 -33.05 10.76
C ASP A 139 -34.78 -31.92 9.74
N ARG A 140 -35.89 -31.31 9.31
CA ARG A 140 -35.88 -30.12 8.42
C ARG A 140 -35.10 -28.96 9.06
N LEU A 141 -35.41 -28.64 10.32
CA LEU A 141 -34.72 -27.57 11.05
C LEU A 141 -33.24 -27.87 11.30
N ILE A 142 -32.88 -29.14 11.58
CA ILE A 142 -31.47 -29.56 11.73
C ILE A 142 -30.72 -29.43 10.40
N ARG A 143 -31.31 -29.89 9.28
CA ARG A 143 -30.70 -29.73 7.94
C ARG A 143 -30.54 -28.27 7.55
N GLY A 144 -31.57 -27.45 7.75
CA GLY A 144 -31.52 -26.00 7.54
C GLY A 144 -30.44 -25.33 8.39
N PHE A 145 -30.31 -25.70 9.67
CA PHE A 145 -29.24 -25.20 10.54
C PHE A 145 -27.84 -25.61 10.05
N VAL A 146 -27.65 -26.86 9.62
CA VAL A 146 -26.37 -27.33 9.06
C VAL A 146 -26.00 -26.58 7.78
N TYR A 147 -26.93 -26.41 6.83
CA TYR A 147 -26.68 -25.63 5.63
C TYR A 147 -26.44 -24.14 5.93
N PHE A 148 -27.12 -23.56 6.93
CA PHE A 148 -26.88 -22.18 7.37
C PHE A 148 -25.50 -21.98 8.00
N MET A 149 -25.04 -22.91 8.84
CA MET A 149 -23.68 -22.90 9.38
C MET A 149 -22.63 -23.10 8.27
N LEU A 150 -22.91 -23.98 7.29
CA LEU A 150 -22.05 -24.19 6.13
C LEU A 150 -21.95 -22.93 5.26
N LEU A 151 -23.07 -22.24 4.98
CA LEU A 151 -23.10 -20.97 4.25
C LEU A 151 -22.24 -19.91 4.94
N ILE A 152 -22.41 -19.69 6.26
CA ILE A 152 -21.56 -18.77 7.03
C ILE A 152 -20.07 -19.15 6.91
N TYR A 153 -19.74 -20.44 6.99
CA TYR A 153 -18.37 -20.93 6.85
C TYR A 153 -17.77 -20.69 5.46
N LEU A 154 -18.58 -20.85 4.41
CA LEU A 154 -18.20 -20.60 3.01
C LEU A 154 -18.03 -19.10 2.73
N PHE A 155 -18.89 -18.23 3.27
CA PHE A 155 -18.72 -16.76 3.14
C PHE A 155 -17.43 -16.27 3.80
N VAL A 156 -17.02 -16.84 4.94
CA VAL A 156 -15.69 -16.60 5.53
C VAL A 156 -14.58 -17.06 4.58
N GLY A 157 -14.74 -18.20 3.92
CA GLY A 157 -13.83 -18.67 2.86
C GLY A 157 -13.71 -17.65 1.72
N VAL A 158 -14.83 -17.27 1.08
CA VAL A 158 -14.89 -16.27 -0.01
C VAL A 158 -14.23 -14.95 0.41
N SER A 159 -14.47 -14.49 1.64
CA SER A 159 -13.88 -13.26 2.17
C SER A 159 -12.34 -13.28 2.08
N ILE A 160 -11.71 -14.39 2.49
CA ILE A 160 -10.25 -14.51 2.56
C ILE A 160 -9.62 -14.64 1.15
N ILE A 161 -10.25 -15.40 0.24
CA ILE A 161 -9.73 -15.54 -1.14
C ILE A 161 -9.96 -14.28 -1.98
N ALA A 162 -11.07 -13.58 -1.80
CA ALA A 162 -11.34 -12.34 -2.52
C ALA A 162 -10.41 -11.18 -2.09
N ASP A 163 -9.82 -11.25 -0.90
CA ASP A 163 -8.73 -10.35 -0.48
C ASP A 163 -7.41 -10.63 -1.21
N ARG A 164 -7.09 -11.91 -1.51
CA ARG A 164 -5.97 -12.27 -2.39
C ARG A 164 -6.20 -11.81 -3.83
N PHE A 165 -7.44 -11.88 -4.29
CA PHE A 165 -7.85 -11.33 -5.58
C PHE A 165 -7.67 -9.81 -5.65
N MET A 166 -8.10 -9.07 -4.61
CA MET A 166 -7.89 -7.63 -4.48
C MET A 166 -6.40 -7.24 -4.47
N ALA A 167 -5.55 -7.97 -3.74
CA ALA A 167 -4.10 -7.72 -3.73
C ALA A 167 -3.44 -7.98 -5.09
N ALA A 168 -3.91 -9.00 -5.82
CA ALA A 168 -3.45 -9.27 -7.19
C ALA A 168 -3.86 -8.16 -8.17
N ILE A 169 -5.09 -7.65 -8.05
CA ILE A 169 -5.58 -6.50 -8.82
C ILE A 169 -4.73 -5.27 -8.57
N GLU A 170 -4.47 -4.93 -7.30
CA GLU A 170 -3.69 -3.75 -6.92
C GLU A 170 -2.27 -3.80 -7.48
N ALA A 171 -1.61 -4.96 -7.42
CA ALA A 171 -0.30 -5.20 -8.04
C ALA A 171 -0.35 -4.93 -9.56
N ILE A 172 -1.30 -5.54 -10.29
CA ILE A 172 -1.48 -5.38 -11.75
C ILE A 172 -1.71 -3.90 -12.12
N THR A 173 -2.48 -3.15 -11.34
CA THR A 173 -2.77 -1.73 -11.62
C THR A 173 -1.66 -0.76 -11.23
N SER A 174 -0.67 -1.19 -10.42
CA SER A 174 0.41 -0.34 -9.92
C SER A 174 1.56 -0.20 -10.93
N ILE A 175 1.34 0.60 -11.99
CA ILE A 175 2.34 0.77 -13.05
C ILE A 175 3.55 1.58 -12.56
N GLU A 176 4.71 0.93 -12.50
CA GLU A 176 5.99 1.57 -12.25
C GLU A 176 6.46 2.41 -13.45
N ARG A 177 6.84 3.66 -13.21
CA ARG A 177 7.39 4.56 -14.21
C ARG A 177 8.66 5.20 -13.69
N ALA A 178 9.73 5.10 -14.47
CA ALA A 178 10.94 5.88 -14.24
C ALA A 178 10.65 7.38 -14.39
N VAL A 179 10.76 8.12 -13.28
CA VAL A 179 10.70 9.58 -13.19
C VAL A 179 12.12 10.09 -12.99
N VAL A 180 12.56 11.01 -13.85
CA VAL A 180 13.91 11.58 -13.78
C VAL A 180 13.86 12.87 -12.98
N VAL A 181 14.13 12.76 -11.68
CA VAL A 181 14.26 13.92 -10.79
C VAL A 181 15.62 14.57 -11.03
N LYS A 182 15.66 15.90 -11.03
CA LYS A 182 16.91 16.65 -10.99
C LYS A 182 17.17 17.11 -9.56
N GLY A 183 18.31 16.73 -9.00
CA GLY A 183 18.79 17.32 -7.76
C GLY A 183 19.25 18.78 -7.96
N PRO A 184 19.47 19.55 -6.88
CA PRO A 184 19.91 20.94 -6.93
C PRO A 184 21.22 21.11 -7.72
N ASN A 185 22.15 20.14 -7.61
CA ASN A 185 23.41 20.10 -8.35
C ASN A 185 23.26 19.68 -9.83
N ASN A 186 22.05 19.77 -10.41
CA ASN A 186 21.70 19.46 -11.80
C ASN A 186 21.91 17.97 -12.19
N THR A 187 22.28 17.12 -11.24
CA THR A 187 22.40 15.67 -11.33
C THR A 187 21.04 15.05 -11.59
N LYS A 188 20.99 14.02 -12.46
CA LYS A 188 19.76 13.30 -12.81
C LYS A 188 19.68 12.00 -12.01
N GLN A 189 18.79 11.92 -11.03
CA GLN A 189 18.44 10.67 -10.40
C GLN A 189 17.23 10.06 -11.14
N VAL A 190 17.28 8.76 -11.43
CA VAL A 190 16.19 8.03 -12.07
C VAL A 190 15.49 7.21 -11.00
N MET A 191 14.30 7.63 -10.58
CA MET A 191 13.53 6.98 -9.53
C MET A 191 12.34 6.24 -10.12
N HIS A 192 12.15 4.97 -9.74
CA HIS A 192 11.00 4.18 -10.16
C HIS A 192 9.82 4.50 -9.26
N VAL A 193 8.85 5.24 -9.81
CA VAL A 193 7.66 5.68 -9.08
C VAL A 193 6.44 4.96 -9.62
N ARG A 194 5.67 4.32 -8.73
CA ARG A 194 4.35 3.79 -9.09
C ARG A 194 3.38 4.93 -9.36
N ILE A 195 2.70 4.88 -10.50
CA ILE A 195 1.62 5.81 -10.86
C ILE A 195 0.29 5.11 -10.63
N TRP A 196 -0.53 5.73 -9.78
CA TRP A 196 -1.85 5.26 -9.43
C TRP A 196 -2.90 6.28 -9.86
N ASN A 197 -4.00 5.82 -10.45
CA ASN A 197 -5.18 6.65 -10.70
C ASN A 197 -6.32 6.13 -9.81
N GLU A 198 -6.62 6.89 -8.75
CA GLU A 198 -7.57 6.49 -7.72
C GLU A 198 -8.97 6.27 -8.30
N THR A 199 -9.47 7.19 -9.14
CA THR A 199 -10.80 7.13 -9.75
C THR A 199 -11.02 5.85 -10.56
N VAL A 200 -10.14 5.59 -11.53
CA VAL A 200 -10.26 4.47 -12.46
C VAL A 200 -10.00 3.17 -11.73
N ALA A 201 -8.98 3.06 -10.87
CA ALA A 201 -8.70 1.82 -10.14
C ALA A 201 -9.84 1.45 -9.18
N ASN A 202 -10.38 2.43 -8.43
CA ASN A 202 -11.52 2.23 -7.53
C ASN A 202 -12.76 1.73 -8.31
N LEU A 203 -13.12 2.41 -9.41
CA LEU A 203 -14.34 2.13 -10.17
C LEU A 203 -14.27 0.89 -11.08
N THR A 204 -13.12 0.63 -11.72
CA THR A 204 -13.01 -0.44 -12.72
C THR A 204 -12.72 -1.80 -12.10
N LEU A 205 -11.79 -1.83 -11.16
CA LEU A 205 -11.06 -3.05 -10.82
C LEU A 205 -11.20 -3.37 -9.33
N MET A 206 -11.23 -2.39 -8.42
CA MET A 206 -11.60 -2.65 -7.02
C MET A 206 -13.10 -2.94 -6.85
N ALA A 207 -13.98 -2.24 -7.58
CA ALA A 207 -15.41 -2.58 -7.64
C ALA A 207 -15.65 -4.00 -8.19
N LEU A 208 -14.94 -4.39 -9.26
CA LEU A 208 -14.94 -5.76 -9.78
C LEU A 208 -14.39 -6.76 -8.75
N GLY A 209 -13.30 -6.41 -8.04
CA GLY A 209 -12.68 -7.23 -6.99
C GLY A 209 -13.54 -7.45 -5.73
N SER A 210 -14.62 -6.69 -5.57
CA SER A 210 -15.68 -6.95 -4.57
C SER A 210 -16.82 -7.77 -5.16
N SER A 211 -17.31 -7.36 -6.32
CA SER A 211 -18.46 -7.95 -7.04
C SER A 211 -18.22 -9.36 -7.61
N ALA A 212 -16.98 -9.86 -7.56
CA ALA A 212 -16.60 -11.11 -8.21
C ALA A 212 -17.40 -12.36 -7.75
N PRO A 213 -17.73 -12.53 -6.44
CA PRO A 213 -18.57 -13.63 -6.01
C PRO A 213 -19.97 -13.63 -6.65
N GLU A 214 -20.63 -12.47 -6.73
CA GLU A 214 -21.96 -12.28 -7.31
C GLU A 214 -21.96 -12.46 -8.83
N ILE A 215 -20.94 -11.92 -9.51
CA ILE A 215 -20.70 -12.14 -10.95
C ILE A 215 -20.52 -13.63 -11.23
N LEU A 216 -19.64 -14.31 -10.48
CA LEU A 216 -19.34 -15.72 -10.69
C LEU A 216 -20.54 -16.62 -10.35
N LEU A 217 -21.28 -16.34 -9.27
CA LEU A 217 -22.51 -17.05 -8.93
C LEU A 217 -23.52 -16.99 -10.08
N SER A 218 -23.71 -15.82 -10.69
CA SER A 218 -24.67 -15.62 -11.78
C SER A 218 -24.26 -16.32 -13.08
N VAL A 219 -22.96 -16.37 -13.40
CA VAL A 219 -22.45 -17.12 -14.55
C VAL A 219 -22.51 -18.64 -14.31
N ILE A 220 -22.22 -19.08 -13.09
CA ILE A 220 -22.22 -20.51 -12.71
C ILE A 220 -23.65 -21.06 -12.63
N GLU A 221 -24.62 -20.31 -12.12
CA GLU A 221 -26.02 -20.77 -12.06
C GLU A 221 -26.59 -21.01 -13.46
N ILE A 222 -26.33 -20.10 -14.41
CA ILE A 222 -26.75 -20.28 -15.81
C ILE A 222 -26.09 -21.51 -16.43
N TYR A 223 -24.80 -21.76 -16.16
CA TYR A 223 -24.14 -22.98 -16.63
C TYR A 223 -24.70 -24.25 -15.98
N ALA A 224 -25.07 -24.21 -14.69
CA ALA A 224 -25.64 -25.33 -13.95
C ALA A 224 -27.09 -25.65 -14.33
N LYS A 225 -27.81 -24.69 -14.95
CA LYS A 225 -29.21 -24.82 -15.39
C LYS A 225 -29.33 -24.88 -16.92
N ASP A 226 -28.37 -25.52 -17.61
CA ASP A 226 -28.38 -25.71 -19.08
C ASP A 226 -28.65 -24.43 -19.90
N PHE A 227 -28.12 -23.29 -19.42
CA PHE A 227 -28.30 -21.94 -19.94
C PHE A 227 -29.71 -21.33 -19.79
N GLU A 228 -30.57 -21.88 -18.94
CA GLU A 228 -31.81 -21.24 -18.48
C GLU A 228 -31.53 -20.19 -17.37
N SER A 229 -32.48 -19.27 -17.14
CA SER A 229 -32.35 -18.27 -16.08
C SER A 229 -32.75 -18.84 -14.72
N GLY A 230 -31.87 -18.74 -13.74
CA GLY A 230 -32.20 -18.98 -12.34
C GLY A 230 -32.46 -17.72 -11.54
N ASP A 231 -33.17 -17.86 -10.41
CA ASP A 231 -33.49 -16.77 -9.50
C ASP A 231 -32.30 -16.32 -8.62
N LEU A 232 -31.30 -17.20 -8.41
CA LEU A 232 -30.35 -17.05 -7.31
C LEU A 232 -29.30 -15.97 -7.59
N GLY A 233 -28.72 -15.94 -8.78
CA GLY A 233 -27.76 -14.93 -9.22
C GLY A 233 -28.39 -13.53 -9.34
N PRO A 234 -29.46 -13.35 -10.14
CA PRO A 234 -30.17 -12.07 -10.24
C PRO A 234 -30.69 -11.58 -8.89
N GLY A 235 -31.29 -12.45 -8.07
CA GLY A 235 -31.76 -12.11 -6.73
C GLY A 235 -30.63 -11.68 -5.78
N THR A 236 -29.46 -12.34 -5.86
CA THR A 236 -28.26 -11.96 -5.10
C THR A 236 -27.74 -10.60 -5.54
N ILE A 237 -27.73 -10.31 -6.85
CA ILE A 237 -27.28 -9.03 -7.40
C ILE A 237 -28.18 -7.86 -6.98
N VAL A 238 -29.50 -8.00 -7.03
CA VAL A 238 -30.42 -6.93 -6.62
C VAL A 238 -30.45 -6.78 -5.09
N GLY A 239 -30.44 -7.88 -4.34
CA GLY A 239 -30.38 -7.85 -2.88
C GLY A 239 -29.09 -7.23 -2.32
N SER A 240 -27.93 -7.57 -2.91
CA SER A 240 -26.64 -6.99 -2.51
C SER A 240 -26.58 -5.51 -2.83
N ALA A 241 -27.18 -5.05 -3.94
CA ALA A 241 -27.28 -3.63 -4.27
C ALA A 241 -28.06 -2.82 -3.23
N ALA A 242 -29.21 -3.35 -2.76
CA ALA A 242 -30.00 -2.76 -1.69
C ALA A 242 -29.23 -2.75 -0.35
N TYR A 243 -28.56 -3.86 0.00
CA TYR A 243 -27.74 -3.94 1.21
C TYR A 243 -26.57 -2.95 1.17
N ASN A 244 -25.84 -2.87 0.05
CA ASN A 244 -24.72 -1.96 -0.15
C ASN A 244 -25.15 -0.50 -0.04
N LEU A 245 -26.24 -0.10 -0.69
CA LEU A 245 -26.69 1.29 -0.70
C LEU A 245 -27.27 1.74 0.65
N PHE A 246 -27.98 0.86 1.35
CA PHE A 246 -28.69 1.23 2.58
C PHE A 246 -27.90 0.87 3.86
N MET A 247 -27.52 -0.40 4.02
CA MET A 247 -26.92 -0.90 5.26
C MET A 247 -25.47 -0.47 5.43
N ILE A 248 -24.64 -0.56 4.39
CA ILE A 248 -23.23 -0.14 4.49
C ILE A 248 -23.14 1.37 4.78
N ILE A 249 -23.90 2.19 4.06
CA ILE A 249 -23.92 3.64 4.29
C ILE A 249 -24.44 3.98 5.71
N ALA A 250 -25.47 3.29 6.21
CA ALA A 250 -25.95 3.47 7.59
C ALA A 250 -24.87 3.11 8.64
N VAL A 251 -24.14 2.00 8.46
CA VAL A 251 -23.03 1.61 9.33
C VAL A 251 -21.93 2.68 9.32
N CYS A 252 -21.50 3.13 8.14
CA CYS A 252 -20.46 4.15 8.01
C CYS A 252 -20.89 5.51 8.59
N MET A 253 -22.16 5.90 8.47
CA MET A 253 -22.69 7.09 9.16
C MET A 253 -22.60 6.97 10.68
N ILE A 254 -22.86 5.78 11.25
CA ILE A 254 -22.81 5.56 12.71
C ILE A 254 -21.37 5.47 13.21
N TRP A 255 -20.45 4.83 12.47
CA TRP A 255 -19.12 4.46 12.96
C TRP A 255 -18.13 5.63 13.10
N ILE A 256 -18.32 6.71 12.33
CA ILE A 256 -17.52 7.94 12.45
C ILE A 256 -17.67 8.56 13.86
N PRO A 257 -16.58 9.00 14.53
CA PRO A 257 -16.67 9.59 15.87
C PRO A 257 -17.60 10.81 15.97
N ALA A 258 -18.10 11.08 17.17
CA ALA A 258 -19.16 12.06 17.36
C ALA A 258 -18.64 13.51 17.32
N GLY A 259 -18.86 14.18 16.19
CA GLY A 259 -18.38 15.54 15.91
C GLY A 259 -17.57 15.61 14.63
N GLU A 260 -16.95 14.49 14.24
CA GLU A 260 -16.28 14.35 12.95
C GLU A 260 -17.28 14.23 11.80
N VAL A 261 -16.85 14.69 10.63
CA VAL A 261 -17.57 14.65 9.36
C VAL A 261 -16.65 14.12 8.26
N ARG A 262 -17.22 13.50 7.23
CA ARG A 262 -16.52 13.10 5.99
C ARG A 262 -17.32 13.57 4.78
N ARG A 263 -16.65 14.23 3.84
CA ARG A 263 -17.25 14.82 2.62
C ARG A 263 -16.79 14.09 1.37
N ILE A 264 -17.65 14.01 0.35
CA ILE A 264 -17.22 13.57 -0.99
C ILE A 264 -16.43 14.72 -1.65
N ARG A 265 -15.16 14.45 -2.01
CA ARG A 265 -14.26 15.37 -2.70
C ARG A 265 -14.58 15.44 -4.20
N HIS A 266 -14.61 14.30 -4.89
CA HIS A 266 -14.73 14.24 -6.36
C HIS A 266 -16.20 14.19 -6.83
N LEU A 267 -16.98 15.22 -6.48
CA LEU A 267 -18.43 15.32 -6.76
C LEU A 267 -18.84 14.93 -8.20
N ARG A 268 -18.08 15.34 -9.23
CA ARG A 268 -18.41 15.04 -10.64
C ARG A 268 -18.35 13.55 -10.94
N VAL A 269 -17.34 12.86 -10.41
CA VAL A 269 -17.17 11.40 -10.53
C VAL A 269 -18.28 10.70 -9.75
N PHE A 270 -18.59 11.17 -8.54
CA PHE A 270 -19.71 10.65 -7.76
C PHE A 270 -21.05 10.79 -8.49
N PHE A 271 -21.36 11.94 -9.09
CA PHE A 271 -22.60 12.11 -9.86
C PHE A 271 -22.69 11.17 -11.08
N VAL A 272 -21.59 10.97 -11.82
CA VAL A 272 -21.57 10.02 -12.95
C VAL A 272 -21.76 8.58 -12.46
N THR A 273 -21.02 8.16 -11.44
CA THR A 273 -21.09 6.78 -10.92
C THR A 273 -22.43 6.49 -10.26
N ALA A 274 -23.01 7.42 -9.50
CA ALA A 274 -24.35 7.29 -8.92
C ALA A 274 -25.45 7.25 -10.01
N LEU A 275 -25.33 8.07 -11.07
CA LEU A 275 -26.28 8.05 -12.18
C LEU A 275 -26.23 6.73 -12.96
N PHE A 276 -25.04 6.24 -13.31
CA PHE A 276 -24.90 4.93 -13.95
C PHE A 276 -25.31 3.77 -13.03
N SER A 277 -25.09 3.90 -11.71
CA SER A 277 -25.56 2.92 -10.72
C SER A 277 -27.08 2.79 -10.71
N ILE A 278 -27.84 3.89 -10.59
CA ILE A 278 -29.32 3.84 -10.70
C ILE A 278 -29.76 3.38 -12.09
N PHE A 279 -29.14 3.92 -13.14
CA PHE A 279 -29.48 3.60 -14.53
C PHE A 279 -29.33 2.10 -14.83
N ALA A 280 -28.39 1.39 -14.20
CA ALA A 280 -28.26 -0.05 -14.37
C ALA A 280 -29.54 -0.83 -13.99
N TYR A 281 -30.15 -0.49 -12.85
CA TYR A 281 -31.39 -1.12 -12.37
C TYR A 281 -32.62 -0.65 -13.16
N VAL A 282 -32.66 0.63 -13.57
CA VAL A 282 -33.71 1.13 -14.48
C VAL A 282 -33.63 0.43 -15.85
N TRP A 283 -32.42 0.21 -16.38
CA TRP A 283 -32.20 -0.53 -17.61
C TRP A 283 -32.61 -2.00 -17.49
N LEU A 284 -32.23 -2.66 -16.38
CA LEU A 284 -32.64 -4.02 -16.05
C LEU A 284 -34.17 -4.19 -16.02
N TRP A 285 -34.88 -3.23 -15.42
CA TRP A 285 -36.35 -3.20 -15.44
C TRP A 285 -36.93 -2.98 -16.85
N LEU A 286 -36.33 -2.09 -17.66
CA LEU A 286 -36.76 -1.82 -19.03
C LEU A 286 -36.65 -3.06 -19.95
N ILE A 287 -35.55 -3.80 -19.90
CA ILE A 287 -35.40 -5.02 -20.72
C ILE A 287 -36.35 -6.13 -20.25
N LEU A 288 -36.51 -6.34 -18.94
CA LEU A 288 -37.41 -7.38 -18.40
C LEU A 288 -38.91 -7.08 -18.60
N SER A 289 -39.31 -5.80 -18.58
CA SER A 289 -40.73 -5.42 -18.41
C SER A 289 -41.31 -4.52 -19.51
N VAL A 290 -40.48 -3.89 -20.36
CA VAL A 290 -40.94 -2.83 -21.28
C VAL A 290 -40.57 -3.08 -22.74
N PHE A 291 -39.34 -3.48 -23.05
CA PHE A 291 -38.92 -3.71 -24.44
C PHE A 291 -39.35 -5.09 -24.94
N THR A 292 -39.02 -6.14 -24.19
CA THR A 292 -39.17 -7.54 -24.59
C THR A 292 -39.66 -8.40 -23.42
N PRO A 293 -40.90 -8.17 -22.92
CA PRO A 293 -41.36 -8.76 -21.67
C PRO A 293 -41.22 -10.28 -21.62
N GLY A 294 -40.39 -10.77 -20.68
CA GLY A 294 -40.12 -12.19 -20.49
C GLY A 294 -39.02 -12.82 -21.37
N VAL A 295 -38.45 -12.12 -22.37
CA VAL A 295 -37.51 -12.73 -23.35
C VAL A 295 -36.36 -11.80 -23.68
N ILE A 296 -35.12 -12.18 -23.35
CA ILE A 296 -33.96 -11.30 -23.53
C ILE A 296 -33.25 -11.58 -24.85
N LEU A 297 -33.16 -10.57 -25.70
CA LEU A 297 -32.49 -10.65 -26.99
C LEU A 297 -30.97 -10.49 -26.85
N VAL A 298 -30.22 -11.12 -27.77
CA VAL A 298 -28.74 -11.05 -27.83
C VAL A 298 -28.22 -9.61 -27.79
N TRP A 299 -28.91 -8.66 -28.45
CA TRP A 299 -28.49 -7.25 -28.45
C TRP A 299 -28.72 -6.55 -27.10
N GLU A 300 -29.74 -6.96 -26.33
CA GLU A 300 -30.09 -6.37 -25.03
C GLU A 300 -29.07 -6.79 -23.98
N ALA A 301 -28.68 -8.07 -23.99
CA ALA A 301 -27.60 -8.58 -23.16
C ALA A 301 -26.24 -7.93 -23.51
N ILE A 302 -25.89 -7.83 -24.80
CA ILE A 302 -24.64 -7.20 -25.24
C ILE A 302 -24.62 -5.70 -24.90
N VAL A 303 -25.73 -4.96 -25.04
CA VAL A 303 -25.81 -3.55 -24.64
C VAL A 303 -25.68 -3.40 -23.12
N THR A 304 -26.26 -4.30 -22.34
CA THR A 304 -26.08 -4.36 -20.87
C THR A 304 -24.60 -4.51 -20.50
N LEU A 305 -23.89 -5.42 -21.19
CA LEU A 305 -22.44 -5.62 -21.02
C LEU A 305 -21.60 -4.42 -21.46
N LEU A 306 -21.98 -3.75 -22.56
CA LEU A 306 -21.28 -2.55 -23.06
C LEU A 306 -21.48 -1.31 -22.19
N PHE A 307 -22.51 -1.25 -21.33
CA PHE A 307 -22.65 -0.15 -20.39
C PHE A 307 -21.57 -0.12 -19.30
N PHE A 308 -20.90 -1.24 -19.00
CA PHE A 308 -19.75 -1.24 -18.08
C PHE A 308 -18.57 -0.39 -18.62
N PRO A 309 -17.94 -0.68 -19.78
CA PRO A 309 -16.86 0.14 -20.30
C PRO A 309 -17.29 1.57 -20.66
N LEU A 310 -18.57 1.80 -20.98
CA LEU A 310 -19.11 3.16 -21.12
C LEU A 310 -19.13 3.93 -19.78
N THR A 311 -19.60 3.31 -18.69
CA THR A 311 -19.58 3.91 -17.33
C THR A 311 -18.15 4.32 -16.94
N VAL A 312 -17.19 3.42 -17.19
CA VAL A 312 -15.76 3.65 -16.95
C VAL A 312 -15.23 4.83 -17.77
N LEU A 313 -15.53 4.87 -19.07
CA LEU A 313 -15.10 5.95 -19.96
C LEU A 313 -15.70 7.30 -19.55
N TRP A 314 -16.97 7.34 -19.16
CA TRP A 314 -17.64 8.57 -18.68
C TRP A 314 -17.08 9.06 -17.34
N ALA A 315 -16.77 8.17 -16.40
CA ALA A 315 -16.13 8.54 -15.14
C ALA A 315 -14.71 9.12 -15.38
N TYR A 316 -13.93 8.50 -16.27
CA TYR A 316 -12.63 9.00 -16.68
C TYR A 316 -12.70 10.36 -17.40
N ILE A 317 -13.72 10.59 -18.24
CA ILE A 317 -13.99 11.90 -18.87
C ILE A 317 -14.34 12.97 -17.82
N ALA A 318 -15.11 12.62 -16.80
CA ALA A 318 -15.54 13.51 -15.71
C ALA A 318 -14.40 13.85 -14.72
N GLU A 319 -13.47 12.92 -14.50
CA GLU A 319 -12.18 13.17 -13.85
C GLU A 319 -11.34 14.14 -14.70
N ARG A 320 -11.09 13.80 -15.97
CA ARG A 320 -10.21 14.55 -16.88
C ARG A 320 -10.71 15.94 -17.32
N ARG A 321 -11.89 16.38 -16.89
CA ARG A 321 -12.56 17.65 -17.27
C ARG A 321 -12.73 17.88 -18.79
N LEU A 322 -12.61 16.85 -19.63
CA LEU A 322 -12.41 16.98 -21.10
C LEU A 322 -13.47 17.80 -21.87
N LEU A 323 -14.67 17.97 -21.31
CA LEU A 323 -15.77 18.72 -21.94
C LEU A 323 -15.79 20.22 -21.59
N VAL A 324 -14.99 20.69 -20.62
CA VAL A 324 -14.95 22.09 -20.19
C VAL A 324 -13.50 22.53 -19.95
N TYR A 325 -13.04 23.46 -20.80
CA TYR A 325 -11.66 23.96 -20.95
C TYR A 325 -10.64 23.03 -21.63
N LYS A 326 -10.50 23.27 -22.94
CA LYS A 326 -9.25 23.47 -23.71
C LYS A 326 -7.97 22.82 -23.16
N TYR A 327 -7.41 21.90 -23.96
CA TYR A 327 -6.04 21.36 -23.88
C TYR A 327 -5.05 22.21 -23.07
N MET A 328 -4.72 21.70 -21.87
CA MET A 328 -3.60 22.12 -21.03
C MET A 328 -2.86 20.86 -20.58
N ASP A 329 -1.54 20.98 -20.41
CA ASP A 329 -0.68 19.83 -20.15
C ASP A 329 -0.93 19.18 -18.79
N LYS A 330 -0.62 17.88 -18.71
CA LYS A 330 -0.76 17.08 -17.49
C LYS A 330 0.32 17.49 -16.49
N ASN A 331 -0.06 18.28 -15.49
CA ASN A 331 0.72 18.34 -14.25
C ASN A 331 0.53 17.02 -13.48
N TYR A 332 1.65 16.51 -13.00
CA TYR A 332 1.70 15.42 -12.03
C TYR A 332 1.90 16.05 -10.65
N ARG A 333 1.52 15.33 -9.59
CA ARG A 333 1.81 15.72 -8.21
C ARG A 333 2.21 14.49 -7.42
N VAL A 334 3.40 14.53 -6.85
CA VAL A 334 3.86 13.55 -5.87
C VAL A 334 2.97 13.72 -4.63
N ASN A 335 2.23 12.67 -4.24
CA ASN A 335 1.58 12.64 -2.92
C ASN A 335 2.63 12.27 -1.85
N LYS A 336 2.29 12.37 -0.55
CA LYS A 336 3.15 12.05 0.62
C LYS A 336 3.69 10.60 0.73
N ARG A 337 3.72 9.85 -0.38
CA ARG A 337 4.16 8.46 -0.54
C ARG A 337 5.20 8.27 -1.64
N GLY A 338 5.77 9.37 -2.17
CA GLY A 338 6.55 9.36 -3.42
C GLY A 338 5.76 8.99 -4.68
N THR A 339 4.51 8.56 -4.53
CA THR A 339 3.60 8.13 -5.59
C THR A 339 3.17 9.33 -6.43
N VAL A 340 3.50 9.29 -7.73
CA VAL A 340 3.06 10.31 -8.69
C VAL A 340 1.60 10.05 -9.04
N VAL A 341 0.72 10.88 -8.47
CA VAL A 341 -0.70 10.95 -8.80
C VAL A 341 -0.89 12.05 -9.85
N ALA A 342 -1.93 11.95 -10.68
CA ALA A 342 -2.34 13.05 -11.53
C ALA A 342 -3.06 14.10 -10.67
N GLY A 343 -2.33 15.09 -10.16
CA GLY A 343 -2.87 16.08 -9.21
C GLY A 343 -3.97 16.94 -9.83
N GLU A 344 -5.17 16.93 -9.23
CA GLU A 344 -6.22 17.88 -9.59
C GLU A 344 -6.04 19.20 -8.84
N HIS A 345 -6.30 20.32 -9.52
CA HIS A 345 -6.23 21.66 -8.95
C HIS A 345 -7.49 21.93 -8.11
N ASP A 346 -7.29 22.14 -6.80
CA ASP A 346 -8.33 22.59 -5.86
C ASP A 346 -8.16 24.08 -5.53
N GLN A 347 -9.16 24.67 -4.86
CA GLN A 347 -9.31 26.09 -4.52
C GLN A 347 -9.28 27.08 -5.70
N VAL A 348 -10.46 27.36 -6.26
CA VAL A 348 -11.06 28.70 -6.13
C VAL A 348 -12.57 28.51 -5.87
N GLU A 349 -13.00 28.63 -4.62
CA GLU A 349 -14.42 28.88 -4.32
C GLU A 349 -14.69 30.39 -4.50
N MET A 350 -15.91 30.77 -4.88
CA MET A 350 -16.18 32.13 -5.33
C MET A 350 -16.38 33.11 -4.17
N ASP A 351 -15.37 33.94 -3.91
CA ASP A 351 -15.56 35.29 -3.40
C ASP A 351 -15.00 36.31 -4.41
N ALA A 352 -15.66 37.47 -4.52
CA ALA A 352 -15.52 38.33 -5.69
C ALA A 352 -15.03 39.75 -5.35
N GLU A 353 -13.73 40.02 -5.49
CA GLU A 353 -13.24 41.37 -5.73
C GLU A 353 -11.94 41.43 -6.56
N LYS A 354 -11.51 42.64 -6.95
CA LYS A 354 -10.62 42.86 -8.11
C LYS A 354 -9.15 43.08 -7.73
N GLY A 355 -8.25 42.32 -8.36
CA GLY A 355 -6.81 42.58 -8.40
C GLY A 355 -6.23 42.47 -9.83
N PRO A 356 -5.16 43.20 -10.18
CA PRO A 356 -4.56 43.17 -11.52
C PRO A 356 -3.73 41.89 -11.76
N LYS A 357 -3.69 41.44 -13.02
CA LYS A 357 -3.00 40.20 -13.42
C LYS A 357 -1.53 40.47 -13.78
N HIS A 358 -0.61 39.69 -13.22
CA HIS A 358 0.70 39.45 -13.83
C HIS A 358 0.70 38.12 -14.61
N PRO A 359 1.36 38.03 -15.78
CA PRO A 359 1.43 36.81 -16.57
C PRO A 359 2.55 35.90 -16.04
N MET A 360 2.21 34.73 -15.52
CA MET A 360 3.19 33.72 -15.09
C MET A 360 3.26 32.58 -16.11
N VAL A 361 4.44 32.37 -16.70
CA VAL A 361 4.71 31.32 -17.69
C VAL A 361 6.07 30.68 -17.40
N THR A 362 6.08 29.56 -16.66
CA THR A 362 7.25 28.67 -16.59
C THR A 362 6.86 27.24 -16.21
N SER A 363 7.12 26.32 -17.15
CA SER A 363 7.34 24.86 -17.01
C SER A 363 6.77 24.09 -15.81
N SER A 364 5.96 23.06 -16.14
CA SER A 364 5.55 21.90 -15.33
C SER A 364 6.69 20.94 -14.94
N ARG A 365 7.86 21.47 -14.55
CA ARG A 365 9.05 20.71 -14.15
C ARG A 365 9.60 21.04 -12.76
N ALA A 366 9.08 22.08 -12.10
CA ALA A 366 9.44 22.39 -10.72
C ALA A 366 8.68 21.48 -9.73
N ASN A 367 7.37 21.35 -9.93
CA ASN A 367 6.43 20.74 -8.98
C ASN A 367 6.75 19.29 -8.57
N ASP A 368 7.30 18.48 -9.47
CA ASP A 368 7.66 17.09 -9.17
C ASP A 368 8.88 16.98 -8.23
N ALA A 369 9.84 17.92 -8.33
CA ALA A 369 10.96 18.02 -7.41
C ALA A 369 10.54 18.68 -6.09
N GLU A 370 9.80 19.78 -6.17
CA GLU A 370 9.33 20.57 -5.01
C GLU A 370 8.48 19.73 -4.03
N ALA A 371 7.65 18.81 -4.54
CA ALA A 371 6.87 17.88 -3.74
C ALA A 371 7.67 16.66 -3.23
N PHE A 372 8.74 16.25 -3.92
CA PHE A 372 9.69 15.25 -3.42
C PHE A 372 10.54 15.83 -2.28
N ASP A 373 11.03 17.06 -2.44
CA ASP A 373 11.74 17.81 -1.41
C ASP A 373 10.85 18.08 -0.19
N GLU A 374 9.53 18.22 -0.39
CA GLU A 374 8.56 18.36 0.71
C GLU A 374 8.33 17.05 1.47
N ALA A 375 8.21 15.91 0.77
CA ALA A 375 8.17 14.60 1.42
C ALA A 375 9.49 14.27 2.15
N ARG A 376 10.64 14.65 1.57
CA ARG A 376 11.97 14.54 2.19
C ARG A 376 12.07 15.41 3.44
N ARG A 377 11.59 16.67 3.39
CA ARG A 377 11.49 17.56 4.57
C ARG A 377 10.57 17.01 5.66
N GLU A 378 9.44 16.41 5.30
CA GLU A 378 8.53 15.78 6.28
C GLU A 378 9.18 14.56 6.95
N TYR A 379 9.91 13.72 6.21
CA TYR A 379 10.67 12.61 6.81
C TYR A 379 11.78 13.11 7.75
N ILE A 380 12.57 14.11 7.33
CA ILE A 380 13.64 14.70 8.15
C ILE A 380 13.08 15.33 9.44
N HIS A 381 11.94 16.04 9.36
CA HIS A 381 11.27 16.56 10.56
C HIS A 381 10.88 15.44 11.53
N VAL A 382 10.25 14.37 11.03
CA VAL A 382 9.81 13.23 11.86
C VAL A 382 11.02 12.52 12.50
N LEU A 383 12.11 12.31 11.77
CA LEU A 383 13.33 11.70 12.32
C LEU A 383 14.00 12.60 13.37
N THR A 384 13.97 13.92 13.19
CA THR A 384 14.49 14.91 14.14
C THR A 384 13.64 14.93 15.43
N GLU A 385 12.31 14.96 15.28
CA GLU A 385 11.33 14.91 16.38
C GLU A 385 11.46 13.62 17.20
N LEU A 386 11.70 12.49 16.53
CA LEU A 386 11.96 11.21 17.19
C LEU A 386 13.30 11.15 17.92
N ARG A 387 14.41 11.65 17.33
CA ARG A 387 15.72 11.68 18.00
C ARG A 387 15.75 12.68 19.18
N GLN A 388 14.87 13.69 19.17
CA GLN A 388 14.62 14.54 20.35
C GLN A 388 13.77 13.85 21.43
N LYS A 389 12.80 12.99 21.07
CA LYS A 389 12.00 12.21 22.05
C LYS A 389 12.80 11.03 22.64
N TYR A 390 13.68 10.41 21.84
CA TYR A 390 14.44 9.20 22.20
C TYR A 390 15.94 9.37 21.88
N PRO A 391 16.71 10.11 22.69
CA PRO A 391 18.12 10.42 22.42
C PRO A 391 19.07 9.22 22.54
N GLU A 392 18.72 8.20 23.33
CA GLU A 392 19.52 6.97 23.49
C GLU A 392 19.10 5.82 22.56
N ALA A 393 18.09 6.03 21.69
CA ALA A 393 17.69 5.03 20.71
C ALA A 393 18.70 4.95 19.56
N ASP A 394 18.97 3.74 19.08
CA ASP A 394 19.86 3.51 17.94
C ASP A 394 19.26 4.10 16.65
N LEU A 395 20.10 4.47 15.70
CA LEU A 395 19.69 5.06 14.44
C LEU A 395 18.72 4.12 13.67
N GLU A 396 18.96 2.81 13.73
CA GLU A 396 18.08 1.79 13.10
C GLU A 396 16.68 1.73 13.77
N GLN A 397 16.58 2.00 15.07
CA GLN A 397 15.30 2.12 15.79
C GLN A 397 14.57 3.43 15.45
N LEU A 398 15.29 4.54 15.41
CA LEU A 398 14.75 5.86 15.04
C LEU A 398 14.23 5.89 13.60
N GLU A 399 14.96 5.26 12.67
CA GLU A 399 14.52 5.06 11.28
C GLU A 399 13.24 4.22 11.18
N MET A 400 13.13 3.14 11.96
CA MET A 400 11.93 2.31 12.03
C MET A 400 10.72 3.13 12.52
N MET A 401 10.85 3.88 13.61
CA MET A 401 9.78 4.75 14.12
C MET A 401 9.40 5.85 13.11
N ALA A 402 10.37 6.41 12.39
CA ALA A 402 10.12 7.44 11.39
C ALA A 402 9.40 6.88 10.15
N GLN A 403 9.79 5.68 9.68
CA GLN A 403 9.07 4.97 8.63
C GLN A 403 7.63 4.66 9.06
N GLU A 404 7.41 4.18 10.30
CA GLU A 404 6.08 3.87 10.81
C GLU A 404 5.18 5.11 10.85
N GLN A 405 5.64 6.23 11.40
CA GLN A 405 4.84 7.46 11.44
C GLN A 405 4.48 7.97 10.03
N VAL A 406 5.42 7.94 9.08
CA VAL A 406 5.17 8.40 7.70
C VAL A 406 4.22 7.45 6.96
N LEU A 407 4.34 6.14 7.14
CA LEU A 407 3.37 5.17 6.63
C LEU A 407 1.99 5.34 7.28
N ALA A 408 1.93 5.58 8.59
CA ALA A 408 0.70 5.75 9.34
C ALA A 408 -0.10 6.99 8.89
N ARG A 409 0.59 8.13 8.71
CA ARG A 409 0.07 9.42 8.21
C ARG A 409 -0.32 9.40 6.72
N SER A 410 -0.21 8.28 6.01
CA SER A 410 -0.41 8.20 4.56
C SER A 410 -1.72 7.53 4.12
N ASN A 411 -2.42 8.16 3.15
CA ASN A 411 -3.74 7.71 2.63
C ASN A 411 -3.68 6.27 2.08
N LYS A 412 -4.37 5.34 2.73
CA LYS A 412 -4.36 3.90 2.39
C LYS A 412 -5.38 3.57 1.29
N SER A 413 -5.15 2.46 0.58
CA SER A 413 -6.06 2.00 -0.48
C SER A 413 -7.25 1.23 0.09
N ARG A 414 -8.33 1.08 -0.70
CA ARG A 414 -9.46 0.22 -0.32
C ARG A 414 -9.02 -1.23 -0.06
N ALA A 415 -8.08 -1.74 -0.85
CA ALA A 415 -7.50 -3.06 -0.66
C ALA A 415 -6.81 -3.18 0.71
N PHE A 416 -6.00 -2.20 1.12
CA PHE A 416 -5.41 -2.14 2.47
C PHE A 416 -6.47 -2.29 3.57
N TYR A 417 -7.52 -1.46 3.55
CA TYR A 417 -8.54 -1.46 4.61
C TYR A 417 -9.37 -2.75 4.63
N ARG A 418 -9.66 -3.32 3.46
CA ARG A 418 -10.34 -4.61 3.32
C ARG A 418 -9.49 -5.76 3.88
N ILE A 419 -8.22 -5.84 3.46
CA ILE A 419 -7.28 -6.85 3.95
C ILE A 419 -7.08 -6.72 5.47
N GLN A 420 -6.96 -5.49 6.01
CA GLN A 420 -6.87 -5.27 7.46
C GLN A 420 -8.14 -5.74 8.19
N ALA A 421 -9.34 -5.47 7.64
CA ALA A 421 -10.60 -5.96 8.21
C ALA A 421 -10.61 -7.49 8.32
N THR A 422 -10.33 -8.19 7.22
CA THR A 422 -10.35 -9.66 7.19
C THR A 422 -9.26 -10.24 8.09
N ARG A 423 -8.04 -9.66 8.10
CA ARG A 423 -6.98 -10.10 9.03
C ARG A 423 -7.37 -9.96 10.50
N LYS A 424 -8.07 -8.88 10.89
CA LYS A 424 -8.58 -8.71 12.26
C LYS A 424 -9.76 -9.64 12.59
N MET A 425 -10.58 -10.04 11.60
CA MET A 425 -11.57 -11.12 11.78
C MET A 425 -10.91 -12.50 11.94
N VAL A 426 -9.86 -12.78 11.17
CA VAL A 426 -9.25 -14.12 10.95
C VAL A 426 -8.04 -14.40 11.88
N GLY A 427 -7.78 -13.52 12.86
CA GLY A 427 -6.72 -13.70 13.85
C GLY A 427 -5.31 -13.68 13.23
N SER A 428 -5.08 -12.81 12.25
CA SER A 428 -3.79 -12.56 11.58
C SER A 428 -3.17 -11.19 11.92
N GLY A 429 -3.70 -10.49 12.93
CA GLY A 429 -3.15 -9.23 13.43
C GLY A 429 -3.10 -8.07 12.42
N ASN A 430 -2.42 -7.00 12.81
CA ASN A 430 -2.36 -5.75 12.04
C ASN A 430 -1.43 -5.83 10.82
N LEU A 431 -1.91 -5.28 9.69
CA LEU A 431 -1.19 -5.28 8.41
C LEU A 431 0.03 -4.32 8.42
N MET A 432 -0.01 -3.26 9.22
CA MET A 432 1.10 -2.32 9.39
C MET A 432 2.38 -2.98 9.90
N ARG A 433 2.29 -3.73 11.01
CA ARG A 433 3.44 -4.42 11.61
C ARG A 433 4.10 -5.41 10.65
N LYS A 434 3.32 -6.03 9.77
CA LYS A 434 3.84 -6.93 8.73
C LYS A 434 4.62 -6.19 7.63
N ILE A 435 4.23 -4.96 7.30
CA ILE A 435 4.96 -4.10 6.35
C ILE A 435 6.29 -3.67 6.95
N GLN A 436 6.29 -3.31 8.24
CA GLN A 436 7.47 -2.98 9.05
C GLN A 436 8.44 -4.18 9.17
N GLU A 437 7.94 -5.38 9.49
CA GLU A 437 8.73 -6.64 9.52
C GLU A 437 9.46 -6.89 8.18
N ARG A 438 8.86 -6.55 7.03
CA ARG A 438 9.51 -6.66 5.69
C ARG A 438 10.49 -5.51 5.41
N ALA A 439 10.13 -4.28 5.76
CA ALA A 439 11.02 -3.13 5.57
C ALA A 439 12.38 -3.29 6.29
N HIS A 440 12.36 -3.90 7.49
CA HIS A 440 13.55 -4.27 8.24
C HIS A 440 14.37 -5.38 7.53
N SER A 441 13.76 -6.50 7.08
CA SER A 441 14.51 -7.55 6.37
C SER A 441 15.20 -7.03 5.11
N ASP A 442 14.50 -6.19 4.35
CA ASP A 442 15.02 -5.62 3.11
C ASP A 442 16.16 -4.63 3.37
N LEU A 443 16.22 -4.00 4.56
CA LEU A 443 17.32 -3.16 5.02
C LEU A 443 18.55 -4.02 5.37
N THR A 444 18.37 -5.09 6.16
CA THR A 444 19.45 -6.02 6.55
C THR A 444 20.11 -6.66 5.34
N GLU A 445 19.35 -7.12 4.35
CA GLU A 445 19.90 -7.73 3.12
C GLU A 445 20.75 -6.75 2.30
N VAL A 446 20.36 -5.47 2.21
CA VAL A 446 21.15 -4.45 1.49
C VAL A 446 22.40 -4.03 2.29
N LYS A 447 22.36 -4.03 3.63
CA LYS A 447 23.54 -3.82 4.48
C LYS A 447 24.58 -4.93 4.24
N ALA A 448 24.14 -6.18 4.17
CA ALA A 448 24.99 -7.33 3.84
C ALA A 448 25.60 -7.26 2.42
N GLN A 449 24.87 -6.73 1.43
CA GLN A 449 25.40 -6.53 0.07
C GLN A 449 26.42 -5.39 -0.01
N LEU A 450 26.28 -4.34 0.80
CA LEU A 450 27.22 -3.21 0.84
C LEU A 450 28.58 -3.61 1.45
N HIS A 451 28.59 -4.45 2.48
CA HIS A 451 29.82 -4.98 3.08
C HIS A 451 30.54 -6.06 2.24
N ALA A 452 30.02 -6.40 1.06
CA ALA A 452 30.61 -7.39 0.14
C ALA A 452 31.18 -6.75 -1.14
N GLY A 453 31.28 -5.42 -1.21
CA GLY A 453 31.64 -4.68 -2.44
C GLY A 453 33.13 -4.43 -2.67
N ASP A 454 34.00 -4.66 -1.67
CA ASP A 454 35.36 -4.11 -1.64
C ASP A 454 36.48 -5.13 -2.01
N GLU A 455 36.16 -6.35 -2.44
CA GLU A 455 37.13 -7.43 -2.73
C GLU A 455 37.08 -8.00 -4.18
N GLU A 456 37.16 -7.15 -5.22
CA GLU A 456 37.51 -7.59 -6.59
C GLU A 456 38.52 -6.64 -7.28
N GLU A 457 39.83 -6.93 -7.17
CA GLU A 457 40.87 -6.40 -8.08
C GLU A 457 41.47 -7.51 -8.96
N ALA A 458 41.82 -7.17 -10.21
CA ALA A 458 42.23 -8.14 -11.22
C ALA A 458 43.58 -7.81 -11.88
N ASP A 459 44.56 -8.71 -11.67
CA ASP A 459 45.73 -8.98 -12.54
C ASP A 459 46.57 -7.76 -12.97
N ASP A 460 47.00 -6.95 -12.00
CA ASP A 460 47.87 -5.78 -12.23
C ASP A 460 49.37 -6.18 -12.25
N PRO A 461 50.15 -5.83 -13.30
CA PRO A 461 51.50 -6.35 -13.51
C PRO A 461 52.53 -5.83 -12.50
N ILE A 462 53.53 -6.66 -12.17
CA ILE A 462 54.52 -6.38 -11.11
C ILE A 462 55.24 -5.04 -11.32
N ARG A 463 55.16 -4.16 -10.31
CA ARG A 463 55.78 -2.83 -10.26
C ARG A 463 56.71 -2.70 -9.08
N MET A 464 57.83 -1.99 -9.26
CA MET A 464 58.71 -1.55 -8.17
C MET A 464 58.92 -0.03 -8.18
N TYR A 465 58.87 0.61 -7.01
CA TYR A 465 59.00 2.06 -6.82
C TYR A 465 59.42 2.42 -5.37
N PHE A 466 59.83 3.67 -5.14
CA PHE A 466 60.12 4.21 -3.81
C PHE A 466 58.85 4.63 -3.06
N GLU A 467 58.72 4.24 -1.80
CA GLU A 467 57.57 4.60 -0.95
C GLU A 467 58.02 4.76 0.51
N PRO A 468 58.26 5.99 1.03
CA PRO A 468 58.05 7.30 0.37
C PRO A 468 58.94 7.59 -0.85
N GLY A 469 58.50 8.53 -1.69
CA GLY A 469 59.23 9.06 -2.84
C GLY A 469 60.02 10.35 -2.59
N HIS A 470 59.80 10.98 -1.43
CA HIS A 470 60.60 12.10 -0.93
C HIS A 470 60.95 11.78 0.53
N TYR A 471 62.18 12.10 0.91
CA TYR A 471 62.69 11.98 2.27
C TYR A 471 63.18 13.35 2.70
N THR A 472 62.87 13.73 3.92
CA THR A 472 63.33 14.96 4.55
C THR A 472 63.99 14.53 5.86
N VAL A 473 65.27 14.85 6.03
CA VAL A 473 66.10 14.38 7.14
C VAL A 473 66.79 15.56 7.79
N MET A 474 66.92 15.56 9.11
CA MET A 474 67.79 16.50 9.80
C MET A 474 69.24 16.10 9.54
N GLU A 475 70.14 17.07 9.47
CA GLU A 475 71.58 16.85 9.35
C GLU A 475 72.09 15.87 10.44
N ASN A 476 71.77 16.16 11.70
CA ASN A 476 72.11 15.35 12.88
C ASN A 476 71.53 13.92 12.95
N CYS A 477 70.81 13.44 11.93
CA CYS A 477 70.17 12.11 11.97
C CYS A 477 71.16 10.93 11.87
N GLY A 478 72.36 11.14 11.32
CA GLY A 478 73.43 10.16 11.19
C GLY A 478 73.18 9.03 10.17
N GLU A 479 72.12 8.21 10.34
CA GLU A 479 71.66 7.26 9.30
C GLU A 479 70.12 7.14 9.24
N PHE A 480 69.56 7.12 8.03
CA PHE A 480 68.11 6.99 7.79
C PHE A 480 67.74 5.83 6.85
N GLU A 481 66.54 5.26 7.02
CA GLU A 481 66.03 4.17 6.16
C GLU A 481 65.29 4.68 4.91
N VAL A 482 65.70 4.17 3.76
CA VAL A 482 65.06 4.33 2.45
C VAL A 482 64.33 3.04 2.10
N ARG A 483 63.07 3.13 1.67
CA ARG A 483 62.16 1.99 1.44
C ARG A 483 61.74 1.88 -0.02
N VAL A 484 61.84 0.67 -0.56
CA VAL A 484 61.44 0.30 -1.93
C VAL A 484 60.39 -0.79 -1.85
N VAL A 485 59.31 -0.61 -2.62
CA VAL A 485 58.11 -1.46 -2.58
C VAL A 485 57.87 -2.13 -3.92
N ARG A 486 57.31 -3.33 -3.85
CA ARG A 486 56.85 -4.18 -4.94
C ARG A 486 55.32 -4.35 -4.83
N ARG A 487 54.58 -4.05 -5.90
CA ARG A 487 53.13 -4.33 -6.03
C ARG A 487 52.87 -5.25 -7.23
N GLY A 488 51.69 -5.88 -7.27
CA GLY A 488 51.39 -7.00 -8.19
C GLY A 488 51.80 -8.35 -7.60
N ASP A 489 52.06 -9.36 -8.43
CA ASP A 489 52.48 -10.70 -7.98
C ASP A 489 53.72 -10.68 -7.06
N ILE A 490 53.58 -11.31 -5.89
CA ILE A 490 54.62 -11.46 -4.85
C ILE A 490 55.18 -12.90 -4.80
N SER A 491 54.61 -13.85 -5.56
CA SER A 491 54.99 -15.29 -5.50
C SER A 491 56.35 -15.60 -6.12
N THR A 492 56.85 -14.73 -7.00
CA THR A 492 58.12 -14.88 -7.72
C THR A 492 59.29 -14.17 -7.01
N TYR A 493 60.53 -14.55 -7.32
CA TYR A 493 61.72 -13.79 -6.89
C TYR A 493 61.93 -12.58 -7.81
N ALA A 494 62.29 -11.43 -7.23
CA ALA A 494 62.59 -10.20 -7.97
C ALA A 494 63.80 -9.44 -7.39
N SER A 495 64.38 -8.50 -8.16
CA SER A 495 65.48 -7.65 -7.68
C SER A 495 65.58 -6.32 -8.45
N VAL A 496 66.22 -5.32 -7.85
CA VAL A 496 66.48 -3.98 -8.44
C VAL A 496 67.74 -3.36 -7.83
N GLU A 497 68.52 -2.61 -8.62
CA GLU A 497 69.71 -1.88 -8.15
C GLU A 497 69.39 -0.42 -7.79
N TYR A 498 70.17 0.17 -6.88
CA TYR A 498 70.07 1.59 -6.50
C TYR A 498 71.44 2.29 -6.47
N GLU A 499 71.43 3.60 -6.75
CA GLU A 499 72.58 4.50 -6.62
C GLU A 499 72.18 5.86 -6.05
N THR A 500 73.03 6.46 -5.21
CA THR A 500 72.94 7.89 -4.88
C THR A 500 73.52 8.74 -6.02
N GLN A 501 73.01 9.96 -6.19
CA GLN A 501 73.50 10.97 -7.12
C GLN A 501 73.45 12.34 -6.43
N ASP A 502 74.51 13.13 -6.57
CA ASP A 502 74.66 14.47 -5.97
C ASP A 502 73.63 15.46 -6.54
N GLY A 503 73.31 16.52 -5.81
CA GLY A 503 72.36 17.56 -6.21
C GLY A 503 72.91 18.96 -5.94
N THR A 504 72.47 19.57 -4.83
CA THR A 504 73.26 20.63 -4.19
C THR A 504 74.18 19.98 -3.15
N ALA A 505 73.59 19.13 -2.29
CA ALA A 505 74.31 18.18 -1.44
C ALA A 505 75.22 17.29 -2.30
N SER A 506 76.44 17.11 -1.81
CA SER A 506 77.62 16.58 -2.46
C SER A 506 78.25 15.44 -1.64
N ALA A 507 78.32 14.25 -2.24
CA ALA A 507 78.83 13.06 -1.53
C ALA A 507 80.26 13.25 -0.98
N GLY A 508 80.37 13.24 0.36
CA GLY A 508 81.62 13.40 1.10
C GLY A 508 81.75 14.69 1.93
N ASN A 509 80.85 15.66 1.74
CA ASN A 509 80.67 16.77 2.66
C ASN A 509 79.47 16.50 3.59
N ASP A 510 78.29 16.30 3.02
CA ASP A 510 76.99 16.37 3.73
C ASP A 510 76.23 15.02 3.70
N PHE A 511 76.58 14.10 2.80
CA PHE A 511 76.15 12.70 2.86
C PHE A 511 77.18 11.70 2.33
N VAL A 512 77.03 10.41 2.64
CA VAL A 512 77.92 9.34 2.15
C VAL A 512 77.33 8.62 0.94
N GLY A 513 77.97 8.78 -0.23
CA GLY A 513 77.53 8.18 -1.48
C GLY A 513 77.53 6.63 -1.48
N ARG A 514 76.42 6.02 -1.90
CA ARG A 514 76.17 4.56 -1.78
C ARG A 514 75.54 3.97 -3.05
N LYS A 515 75.89 2.71 -3.37
CA LYS A 515 75.24 1.90 -4.41
C LYS A 515 75.00 0.47 -3.89
N GLY A 516 73.96 -0.22 -4.38
CA GLY A 516 73.65 -1.58 -3.94
C GLY A 516 72.56 -2.29 -4.74
N LEU A 517 72.34 -3.56 -4.41
CA LEU A 517 71.32 -4.44 -5.00
C LEU A 517 70.29 -4.83 -3.95
N LEU A 518 69.01 -4.61 -4.23
CA LEU A 518 67.88 -5.05 -3.42
C LEU A 518 67.31 -6.34 -4.00
N SER A 519 67.12 -7.34 -3.13
CA SER A 519 66.59 -8.66 -3.48
C SER A 519 65.26 -8.87 -2.76
N PHE A 520 64.24 -9.28 -3.50
CA PHE A 520 62.87 -9.52 -3.02
C PHE A 520 62.54 -11.02 -3.19
N PRO A 521 62.71 -11.84 -2.13
CA PRO A 521 62.27 -13.23 -2.14
C PRO A 521 60.76 -13.38 -2.40
N PRO A 522 60.30 -14.59 -2.79
CA PRO A 522 58.88 -14.93 -2.77
C PRO A 522 58.21 -14.58 -1.43
N GLY A 523 57.11 -13.85 -1.49
CA GLY A 523 56.37 -13.37 -0.32
C GLY A 523 56.95 -12.10 0.34
N VAL A 524 57.96 -11.45 -0.24
CA VAL A 524 58.50 -10.16 0.24
C VAL A 524 58.12 -9.04 -0.74
N ASP A 525 57.42 -8.03 -0.23
CA ASP A 525 56.93 -6.87 -0.97
C ASP A 525 57.64 -5.55 -0.64
N GLU A 526 58.38 -5.45 0.47
CA GLU A 526 59.25 -4.31 0.77
C GLU A 526 60.70 -4.70 1.07
N GLN A 527 61.64 -3.82 0.71
CA GLN A 527 63.04 -3.88 1.13
C GLN A 527 63.50 -2.49 1.57
N ARG A 528 64.43 -2.47 2.53
CA ARG A 528 65.00 -1.24 3.10
C ARG A 528 66.52 -1.25 3.06
N PHE A 529 67.11 -0.08 2.94
CA PHE A 529 68.54 0.16 3.06
C PHE A 529 68.77 1.52 3.72
N ARG A 530 69.98 1.78 4.22
CA ARG A 530 70.30 3.05 4.89
C ARG A 530 71.31 3.89 4.13
N ILE A 531 71.19 5.19 4.31
CA ILE A 531 72.13 6.22 3.84
C ILE A 531 72.62 6.97 5.08
N GLU A 532 73.91 7.30 5.07
CA GLU A 532 74.59 8.03 6.15
C GLU A 532 74.64 9.51 5.78
N VAL A 533 74.27 10.38 6.72
CA VAL A 533 74.29 11.85 6.63
C VAL A 533 75.42 12.35 7.52
N ILE A 534 76.05 13.47 7.16
CA ILE A 534 77.16 14.09 7.89
C ILE A 534 76.62 15.33 8.62
N ASP A 535 77.22 15.68 9.76
CA ASP A 535 76.68 16.54 10.83
C ASP A 535 77.78 17.49 11.34
N ASP A 536 77.59 18.82 11.25
CA ASP A 536 78.46 19.83 11.88
C ASP A 536 77.76 20.94 12.74
N ASP A 537 78.29 22.16 12.81
CA ASP A 537 77.88 23.28 13.69
C ASP A 537 77.77 24.61 12.88
N VAL A 538 77.44 24.53 11.57
CA VAL A 538 77.38 25.69 10.65
C VAL A 538 76.00 25.78 9.99
N PHE A 539 75.34 26.93 10.15
CA PHE A 539 74.08 27.23 9.45
C PHE A 539 74.26 27.28 7.92
N GLU A 540 73.49 26.46 7.19
CA GLU A 540 73.49 26.34 5.73
C GLU A 540 72.07 26.56 5.14
N GLU A 541 71.86 26.35 3.83
CA GLU A 541 70.52 26.41 3.19
C GLU A 541 70.00 24.99 2.92
N ASP A 542 68.67 24.77 2.87
CA ASP A 542 68.08 23.42 2.70
C ASP A 542 68.61 22.67 1.44
N GLU A 543 69.49 21.70 1.64
CA GLU A 543 70.22 21.01 0.57
C GLU A 543 69.49 19.75 0.06
N CYS A 544 69.78 19.31 -1.18
CA CYS A 544 69.14 18.13 -1.78
C CYS A 544 70.09 17.20 -2.54
N PHE A 545 69.92 15.88 -2.37
CA PHE A 545 70.50 14.84 -3.22
C PHE A 545 69.44 13.81 -3.68
N TYR A 546 69.83 12.88 -4.55
CA TYR A 546 68.90 11.94 -5.19
C TYR A 546 69.32 10.48 -5.02
N ILE A 547 68.35 9.57 -5.03
CA ILE A 547 68.59 8.12 -5.05
C ILE A 547 67.77 7.52 -6.19
N ARG A 548 68.41 6.74 -7.06
CA ARG A 548 67.83 6.27 -8.33
C ARG A 548 67.82 4.74 -8.43
N LEU A 549 66.67 4.18 -8.78
CA LEU A 549 66.51 2.75 -9.11
C LEU A 549 66.84 2.47 -10.58
N PHE A 550 67.48 1.33 -10.83
CA PHE A 550 67.78 0.82 -12.17
C PHE A 550 67.92 -0.71 -12.17
N ASN A 551 68.10 -1.32 -13.35
CA ASN A 551 68.23 -2.78 -13.53
C ASN A 551 67.20 -3.65 -12.76
N PRO A 552 65.88 -3.47 -12.98
CA PRO A 552 64.88 -4.41 -12.46
C PRO A 552 65.04 -5.80 -13.11
N SER A 553 64.72 -6.85 -12.36
CA SER A 553 64.66 -8.23 -12.86
C SER A 553 63.58 -8.45 -13.93
N GLU A 554 63.76 -9.45 -14.79
CA GLU A 554 62.77 -9.81 -15.82
C GLU A 554 61.35 -9.98 -15.23
N GLY A 555 60.34 -9.45 -15.93
CA GLY A 555 58.94 -9.44 -15.49
C GLY A 555 58.54 -8.22 -14.65
N VAL A 556 59.49 -7.51 -14.02
CA VAL A 556 59.21 -6.31 -13.21
C VAL A 556 59.29 -5.03 -14.04
N LYS A 557 58.39 -4.08 -13.79
CA LYS A 557 58.46 -2.72 -14.32
C LYS A 557 58.81 -1.73 -13.21
N LEU A 558 59.70 -0.77 -13.48
CA LEU A 558 59.84 0.39 -12.60
C LEU A 558 58.60 1.28 -12.76
N ALA A 559 58.03 1.70 -11.64
CA ALA A 559 56.94 2.66 -11.56
C ALA A 559 57.44 4.00 -10.99
N VAL A 560 56.58 5.03 -11.02
CA VAL A 560 56.89 6.33 -10.45
C VAL A 560 56.55 6.31 -8.95
N PRO A 561 57.43 6.76 -8.04
CA PRO A 561 58.77 7.31 -8.29
C PRO A 561 59.87 6.24 -8.35
N MET A 562 60.68 6.28 -9.42
CA MET A 562 61.92 5.49 -9.57
C MET A 562 63.19 6.27 -9.17
N ILE A 563 63.02 7.54 -8.81
CA ILE A 563 64.03 8.40 -8.19
C ILE A 563 63.38 8.97 -6.93
N ALA A 564 64.01 8.80 -5.77
CA ALA A 564 63.66 9.49 -4.55
C ALA A 564 64.53 10.75 -4.43
N THR A 565 63.91 11.86 -4.03
CA THR A 565 64.65 13.08 -3.64
C THR A 565 64.82 13.06 -2.13
N VAL A 566 66.04 13.29 -1.64
CA VAL A 566 66.35 13.47 -0.23
C VAL A 566 66.70 14.94 -0.01
N MET A 567 66.03 15.58 0.94
CA MET A 567 66.35 16.92 1.42
C MET A 567 67.00 16.81 2.79
N ILE A 568 68.16 17.43 2.96
CA ILE A 568 68.84 17.61 4.24
C ILE A 568 68.38 18.97 4.78
N LEU A 569 67.89 18.98 6.01
CA LEU A 569 67.55 20.19 6.75
C LEU A 569 68.61 20.43 7.83
N ASP A 570 69.24 21.60 7.77
CA ASP A 570 69.99 22.20 8.87
C ASP A 570 69.08 22.32 10.13
N ASP A 571 69.61 21.95 11.30
CA ASP A 571 68.90 22.04 12.58
C ASP A 571 69.24 23.27 13.45
N ASP A 572 70.28 24.04 13.10
CA ASP A 572 70.87 25.14 13.89
C ASP A 572 70.04 26.44 13.85
N HIS A 573 69.02 26.53 12.98
CA HIS A 573 68.06 27.64 12.92
C HIS A 573 66.98 27.55 14.03
N ALA A 574 66.38 28.69 14.41
CA ALA A 574 65.40 28.73 15.50
C ALA A 574 63.97 28.26 15.11
N GLY A 575 63.71 28.01 13.83
CA GLY A 575 62.45 27.51 13.30
C GLY A 575 61.50 28.56 12.69
N ILE A 576 60.89 28.17 11.57
CA ILE A 576 59.83 28.88 10.85
C ILE A 576 58.48 28.22 11.15
N PHE A 577 57.54 28.97 11.72
CA PHE A 577 56.28 28.44 12.27
C PHE A 577 55.10 28.67 11.34
N ALA A 578 54.42 27.61 10.92
CA ALA A 578 53.24 27.66 10.05
C ALA A 578 52.33 26.43 10.22
N PHE A 579 51.08 26.54 9.79
CA PHE A 579 50.21 25.38 9.60
C PHE A 579 50.69 24.50 8.43
N THR A 580 50.31 23.22 8.42
CA THR A 580 50.60 22.30 7.30
C THR A 580 49.82 22.68 6.05
N ASP A 581 48.54 23.04 6.21
CA ASP A 581 47.61 23.41 5.14
C ASP A 581 46.84 24.68 5.50
N SER A 582 46.28 25.33 4.48
CA SER A 582 45.42 26.51 4.65
C SER A 582 43.95 26.17 4.89
N VAL A 583 43.51 24.96 4.54
CA VAL A 583 42.12 24.50 4.65
C VAL A 583 42.08 23.05 5.11
N PHE A 584 41.34 22.77 6.18
CA PHE A 584 41.07 21.44 6.70
C PHE A 584 39.57 21.15 6.60
N GLU A 585 39.17 20.08 5.90
CA GLU A 585 37.77 19.62 5.86
C GLU A 585 37.57 18.45 6.83
N ILE A 586 36.58 18.55 7.72
CA ILE A 586 36.32 17.58 8.80
C ILE A 586 34.81 17.39 9.05
N THR A 587 34.42 16.26 9.60
CA THR A 587 33.01 15.92 9.94
C THR A 587 32.62 16.42 11.32
N GLU A 588 31.37 16.88 11.52
CA GLU A 588 30.93 17.38 12.83
C GLU A 588 31.00 16.35 13.98
N SER A 589 30.90 15.05 13.68
CA SER A 589 31.00 13.95 14.63
C SER A 589 32.43 13.65 15.13
N VAL A 590 33.44 14.45 14.79
CA VAL A 590 34.84 14.22 15.21
C VAL A 590 35.10 14.53 16.70
N GLY A 591 34.30 15.42 17.30
CA GLY A 591 34.38 15.80 18.72
C GLY A 591 35.62 16.64 19.09
N ARG A 592 36.83 16.10 18.93
CA ARG A 592 38.11 16.79 19.16
C ARG A 592 38.97 16.69 17.89
N PHE A 593 39.37 17.84 17.36
CA PHE A 593 40.28 17.95 16.22
C PHE A 593 41.61 18.53 16.68
N GLU A 594 42.71 17.81 16.43
CA GLU A 594 44.07 18.19 16.81
C GLU A 594 44.75 18.91 15.63
N LEU A 595 44.70 20.24 15.59
CA LEU A 595 45.26 21.05 14.51
C LEU A 595 46.78 21.20 14.67
N LYS A 596 47.56 20.60 13.75
CA LYS A 596 49.03 20.63 13.80
C LYS A 596 49.61 22.00 13.39
N VAL A 597 50.53 22.50 14.21
CA VAL A 597 51.44 23.60 13.90
C VAL A 597 52.85 23.03 13.74
N MET A 598 53.48 23.31 12.61
CA MET A 598 54.81 22.83 12.24
C MET A 598 55.87 23.93 12.44
N ARG A 599 57.08 23.50 12.80
CA ARG A 599 58.32 24.28 12.84
C ARG A 599 59.26 23.70 11.78
N TYR A 600 59.52 24.46 10.73
CA TYR A 600 60.36 24.11 9.58
C TYR A 600 61.71 24.83 9.65
N SER A 601 62.77 24.29 9.04
CA SER A 601 64.12 24.87 8.99
C SER A 601 64.65 25.23 10.40
N GLY A 602 65.29 24.24 11.04
CA GLY A 602 65.81 24.36 12.40
C GLY A 602 64.83 24.14 13.56
N ALA A 603 65.35 23.57 14.65
CA ALA A 603 64.61 23.29 15.89
C ALA A 603 65.31 23.81 17.16
N ARG A 604 66.32 24.69 17.00
CA ARG A 604 67.21 25.20 18.05
C ARG A 604 66.51 26.19 18.98
N GLY A 605 66.69 26.02 20.30
CA GLY A 605 66.12 26.89 21.34
C GLY A 605 64.61 26.70 21.59
N THR A 606 64.10 27.30 22.67
CA THR A 606 62.69 27.21 23.08
C THR A 606 61.90 28.42 22.57
N VAL A 607 60.79 28.17 21.86
CA VAL A 607 59.99 29.20 21.17
C VAL A 607 58.52 29.13 21.60
N ILE A 608 57.93 30.31 21.84
CA ILE A 608 56.55 30.49 22.26
C ILE A 608 55.74 31.07 21.08
N VAL A 609 54.62 30.43 20.72
CA VAL A 609 53.76 30.81 19.59
C VAL A 609 52.32 31.04 20.07
N PRO A 610 51.82 32.29 20.12
CA PRO A 610 50.43 32.56 20.54
C PRO A 610 49.43 32.14 19.45
N TYR A 611 48.25 31.65 19.83
CA TYR A 611 47.18 31.26 18.91
C TYR A 611 45.78 31.66 19.39
N TRP A 612 44.84 31.84 18.45
CA TRP A 612 43.43 32.11 18.72
C TRP A 612 42.51 31.70 17.56
N THR A 613 41.26 31.37 17.87
CA THR A 613 40.18 31.16 16.88
C THR A 613 39.47 32.46 16.49
N GLU A 614 38.95 32.54 15.27
CA GLU A 614 38.06 33.61 14.79
C GLU A 614 36.82 33.00 14.10
N ASN A 615 35.62 33.49 14.44
CA ASN A 615 34.37 33.14 13.76
C ASN A 615 34.40 33.53 12.29
N ASP A 616 33.69 32.77 11.45
CA ASP A 616 33.56 33.08 10.01
C ASP A 616 32.12 32.80 9.53
N THR A 617 31.79 31.56 9.17
CA THR A 617 30.38 31.14 8.97
C THR A 617 29.89 30.19 10.07
N ALA A 618 30.80 29.50 10.75
CA ALA A 618 30.59 28.80 12.01
C ALA A 618 30.69 29.79 13.19
N THR A 619 29.94 29.52 14.26
CA THR A 619 29.82 30.40 15.43
C THR A 619 30.24 29.72 16.74
N ASP A 620 30.83 30.51 17.63
CA ASP A 620 31.27 30.10 18.97
C ASP A 620 30.10 29.57 19.82
N ALA A 621 30.39 28.56 20.65
CA ALA A 621 29.44 27.86 21.51
C ALA A 621 28.22 27.21 20.80
N LYS A 622 28.17 27.27 19.47
CA LYS A 622 27.20 26.55 18.63
C LYS A 622 27.88 25.46 17.80
N ASP A 623 28.90 25.82 17.04
CA ASP A 623 29.54 24.92 16.08
C ASP A 623 30.90 24.40 16.58
N TYR A 624 31.60 25.19 17.41
CA TYR A 624 32.87 24.85 18.04
C TYR A 624 33.06 25.64 19.35
N GLU A 625 33.99 25.22 20.21
CA GLU A 625 34.38 25.95 21.42
C GLU A 625 35.56 26.90 21.14
N GLU A 626 35.52 28.12 21.70
CA GLU A 626 36.56 29.12 21.46
C GLU A 626 37.90 28.70 22.10
N ALA A 627 38.96 28.62 21.29
CA ALA A 627 40.30 28.23 21.74
C ALA A 627 41.30 29.39 21.61
N ARG A 628 42.00 29.71 22.70
CA ARG A 628 43.08 30.70 22.76
C ARG A 628 44.18 30.24 23.71
N GLY A 629 45.44 30.44 23.35
CA GLY A 629 46.57 30.04 24.18
C GLY A 629 47.94 30.44 23.61
N GLU A 630 49.00 29.87 24.18
CA GLU A 630 50.36 29.95 23.65
C GLU A 630 50.92 28.52 23.59
N LEU A 631 51.40 28.10 22.42
CA LEU A 631 52.17 26.87 22.26
C LEU A 631 53.61 27.12 22.69
N VAL A 632 54.19 26.18 23.44
CA VAL A 632 55.63 26.17 23.75
C VAL A 632 56.25 25.00 23.00
N PHE A 633 57.20 25.31 22.13
CA PHE A 633 58.09 24.38 21.45
C PHE A 633 59.44 24.44 22.16
N GLU A 634 59.85 23.34 22.79
CA GLU A 634 61.18 23.21 23.39
C GLU A 634 62.25 23.00 22.31
N ASN A 635 63.52 23.02 22.74
CA ASN A 635 64.64 22.68 21.87
C ASN A 635 64.48 21.24 21.30
N ASN A 636 64.67 21.10 19.98
CA ASN A 636 64.45 19.88 19.18
C ASN A 636 62.97 19.42 19.06
N GLU A 637 61.99 20.22 19.46
CA GLU A 637 60.57 19.98 19.11
C GLU A 637 60.20 20.69 17.79
N SER A 638 59.71 19.91 16.83
CA SER A 638 59.33 20.36 15.47
C SER A 638 57.82 20.44 15.21
N GLU A 639 56.97 19.84 16.06
CA GLU A 639 55.51 19.91 15.93
C GLU A 639 54.78 20.05 17.27
N LYS A 640 53.64 20.77 17.24
CA LYS A 640 52.67 20.88 18.33
C LYS A 640 51.26 20.84 17.79
N PHE A 641 50.29 20.56 18.65
CA PHE A 641 48.88 20.47 18.30
C PHE A 641 48.05 21.50 19.08
N ILE A 642 47.06 22.09 18.41
CA ILE A 642 46.02 22.92 19.02
C ILE A 642 44.77 22.05 19.16
N ASP A 643 44.27 21.90 20.38
CA ASP A 643 43.01 21.20 20.65
C ASP A 643 41.81 22.09 20.30
N LEU A 644 40.97 21.60 19.38
CA LEU A 644 39.74 22.26 18.95
C LEU A 644 38.56 21.31 19.21
N TYR A 645 37.64 21.72 20.10
CA TYR A 645 36.42 20.98 20.38
C TYR A 645 35.29 21.43 19.46
N ILE A 646 34.64 20.46 18.82
CA ILE A 646 33.63 20.67 17.77
C ILE A 646 32.31 20.10 18.28
N LEU A 647 31.26 20.92 18.15
CA LEU A 647 29.96 20.64 18.72
C LEU A 647 29.08 19.96 17.66
N GLU A 648 28.82 18.67 17.84
CA GLU A 648 27.91 17.92 16.98
C GLU A 648 26.49 18.45 17.13
N GLN A 649 25.88 18.86 16.01
CA GLN A 649 24.50 19.37 15.98
C GLN A 649 23.58 18.52 15.10
N SER A 650 24.00 17.32 14.68
CA SER A 650 23.24 16.37 13.85
C SER A 650 22.53 17.07 12.66
N SER A 651 23.23 17.97 11.99
CA SER A 651 22.65 18.92 11.05
C SER A 651 22.65 18.37 9.63
N TYR A 652 21.45 18.05 9.14
CA TYR A 652 21.20 17.34 7.87
C TYR A 652 21.93 17.91 6.64
N GLU A 653 22.18 19.22 6.58
CA GLU A 653 23.08 19.82 5.60
C GLU A 653 23.88 20.94 6.28
N LYS A 654 25.17 20.70 6.51
CA LYS A 654 26.10 21.60 7.21
C LYS A 654 27.37 21.75 6.38
N ASP A 655 27.69 23.00 6.04
CA ASP A 655 28.92 23.41 5.36
C ASP A 655 29.31 24.78 5.93
N VAL A 656 30.09 24.77 7.01
CA VAL A 656 30.45 25.98 7.78
C VAL A 656 31.94 26.00 8.12
N SER A 657 32.50 27.19 8.24
CA SER A 657 33.93 27.46 8.43
C SER A 657 34.20 28.34 9.65
N PHE A 658 35.28 28.08 10.37
CA PHE A 658 35.93 29.04 11.27
C PHE A 658 37.42 29.14 10.94
N LYS A 659 38.10 30.15 11.50
CA LYS A 659 39.54 30.37 11.29
C LYS A 659 40.32 30.12 12.57
N VAL A 660 41.57 29.71 12.43
CA VAL A 660 42.54 29.61 13.52
C VAL A 660 43.81 30.32 13.09
N HIS A 661 44.33 31.20 13.95
CA HIS A 661 45.49 32.03 13.68
C HIS A 661 46.63 31.67 14.63
N ILE A 662 47.87 31.74 14.12
CA ILE A 662 49.08 31.88 14.94
C ILE A 662 49.62 33.30 14.81
N GLY A 663 50.09 33.86 15.92
CA GLY A 663 50.76 35.16 15.97
C GLY A 663 52.27 35.06 15.78
N GLU A 664 52.97 36.15 16.08
CA GLU A 664 54.43 36.23 15.96
C GLU A 664 55.13 35.30 16.98
N PRO A 665 55.99 34.36 16.55
CA PRO A 665 56.73 33.49 17.44
C PRO A 665 57.86 34.25 18.14
N ARG A 666 58.13 33.91 19.40
CA ARG A 666 59.17 34.56 20.22
C ARG A 666 60.02 33.54 20.96
N LEU A 667 61.34 33.72 20.95
CA LEU A 667 62.25 32.95 21.81
C LEU A 667 61.88 33.13 23.29
N ALA A 668 62.11 32.10 24.09
CA ALA A 668 61.94 32.16 25.54
C ALA A 668 62.83 33.26 26.17
N PRO A 669 62.36 33.99 27.21
CA PRO A 669 63.16 35.03 27.86
C PRO A 669 64.46 34.53 28.52
N ASP A 670 64.51 33.23 28.84
CA ASP A 670 65.59 32.59 29.58
C ASP A 670 66.67 31.99 28.67
N ASP A 671 66.49 32.05 27.33
CA ASP A 671 67.39 31.47 26.34
C ASP A 671 68.63 32.35 26.08
N GLU A 672 69.83 31.74 26.02
CA GLU A 672 71.09 32.49 25.83
C GLU A 672 71.13 33.29 24.52
N MET A 673 70.49 32.77 23.46
CA MET A 673 70.41 33.46 22.17
C MET A 673 69.48 34.67 22.23
N ALA A 674 68.37 34.61 22.98
CA ALA A 674 67.42 35.72 23.11
C ALA A 674 68.08 36.98 23.70
N ALA A 675 68.98 36.80 24.67
CA ALA A 675 69.78 37.90 25.22
C ALA A 675 70.73 38.52 24.16
N LYS A 676 71.51 37.69 23.47
CA LYS A 676 72.50 38.11 22.46
C LYS A 676 71.83 38.86 21.29
N ILE A 677 70.75 38.28 20.74
CA ILE A 677 69.93 38.86 19.67
C ILE A 677 69.39 40.25 20.07
N LYS A 678 68.86 40.38 21.30
CA LYS A 678 68.33 41.64 21.86
C LYS A 678 69.39 42.70 22.17
N GLU A 679 70.67 42.37 22.10
CA GLU A 679 71.76 43.37 22.07
C GLU A 679 72.13 43.77 20.64
N VAL A 680 72.14 42.84 19.69
CA VAL A 680 72.38 43.13 18.27
C VAL A 680 71.28 44.01 17.67
N GLU A 681 70.02 43.83 18.06
CA GLU A 681 68.88 44.69 17.69
C GLU A 681 69.07 46.18 18.02
N LYS A 682 69.98 46.52 18.95
CA LYS A 682 70.26 47.90 19.36
C LYS A 682 71.31 48.59 18.47
N LYS A 683 72.01 47.83 17.61
CA LYS A 683 72.98 48.35 16.63
C LYS A 683 72.23 48.96 15.43
N SER A 684 72.82 49.95 14.75
CA SER A 684 72.24 50.41 13.48
C SER A 684 72.53 49.42 12.36
N VAL A 685 71.66 49.34 11.34
CA VAL A 685 71.79 48.41 10.20
C VAL A 685 73.13 48.55 9.45
N GLN A 686 73.80 49.70 9.59
CA GLN A 686 75.11 49.98 8.97
C GLN A 686 76.30 49.48 9.81
N ASP A 687 76.10 49.23 11.11
CA ASP A 687 77.13 48.78 12.07
C ASP A 687 77.13 47.27 12.31
N LEU A 688 76.19 46.53 11.70
CA LEU A 688 76.14 45.07 11.80
C LEU A 688 77.29 44.41 11.04
N THR A 689 78.06 43.58 11.74
CA THR A 689 79.01 42.63 11.12
C THR A 689 78.25 41.54 10.34
N GLU A 690 78.95 40.82 9.48
CA GLU A 690 78.38 39.70 8.70
C GLU A 690 77.80 38.61 9.62
N LEU A 691 78.52 38.29 10.70
CA LEU A 691 78.07 37.36 11.74
C LEU A 691 76.87 37.91 12.55
N ASP A 692 76.84 39.22 12.85
CA ASP A 692 75.65 39.85 13.47
C ASP A 692 74.41 39.72 12.56
N ARG A 693 74.57 39.74 11.23
CA ARG A 693 73.45 39.62 10.28
C ARG A 693 72.90 38.20 10.26
N ILE A 694 73.78 37.20 10.24
CA ILE A 694 73.40 35.78 10.35
C ILE A 694 72.65 35.55 11.67
N LEU A 695 73.15 36.10 12.78
CA LEU A 695 72.48 36.02 14.10
C LEU A 695 71.14 36.78 14.18
N LEU A 696 70.88 37.77 13.30
CA LEU A 696 69.54 38.37 13.15
C LEU A 696 68.62 37.59 12.21
N LEU A 697 69.17 36.77 11.31
CA LEU A 697 68.40 35.86 10.46
C LEU A 697 67.93 34.63 11.24
N SER A 698 68.73 34.12 12.20
CA SER A 698 68.42 32.99 13.07
C SER A 698 67.30 33.24 14.12
N LYS A 699 66.43 34.23 13.90
CA LYS A 699 65.24 34.46 14.73
C LYS A 699 64.09 33.56 14.28
N PRO A 700 63.26 33.05 15.21
CA PRO A 700 62.03 32.38 14.81
C PRO A 700 61.10 33.35 14.09
N ARG A 701 60.41 32.87 13.05
CA ARG A 701 59.52 33.67 12.21
C ARG A 701 58.28 32.88 11.83
N ASN A 702 57.20 33.56 11.44
CA ASN A 702 56.10 32.89 10.77
C ASN A 702 56.50 32.50 9.33
N GLY A 703 56.02 31.35 8.88
CA GLY A 703 55.98 30.98 7.45
C GLY A 703 54.77 31.60 6.74
N GLU A 704 54.47 31.13 5.53
CA GLU A 704 53.39 31.70 4.71
C GLU A 704 51.98 31.41 5.26
N LEU A 705 51.80 30.26 5.94
CA LEU A 705 50.51 29.79 6.45
C LEU A 705 50.33 30.11 7.95
N THR A 706 49.97 31.37 8.25
CA THR A 706 49.64 31.84 9.62
C THR A 706 48.16 31.69 9.99
N THR A 707 47.31 31.29 9.05
CA THR A 707 45.86 31.16 9.22
C THR A 707 45.38 29.88 8.57
N ALA A 708 44.70 29.03 9.33
CA ALA A 708 44.02 27.83 8.87
C ALA A 708 42.50 28.05 8.87
N TYR A 709 41.82 27.60 7.81
CA TYR A 709 40.36 27.50 7.75
C TYR A 709 39.93 26.08 8.11
N VAL A 710 39.10 25.94 9.13
CA VAL A 710 38.54 24.64 9.54
C VAL A 710 37.09 24.57 9.07
N ARG A 711 36.81 23.67 8.13
CA ARG A 711 35.52 23.51 7.45
C ARG A 711 34.81 22.26 7.97
N ILE A 712 33.74 22.48 8.71
CA ILE A 712 32.89 21.43 9.29
C ILE A 712 31.82 21.04 8.26
N ARG A 713 31.77 19.76 7.92
CA ARG A 713 30.74 19.12 7.09
C ARG A 713 29.83 18.18 7.89
N GLU A 714 28.66 17.95 7.31
CA GLU A 714 27.71 16.88 7.63
C GLU A 714 28.35 15.47 7.72
N SER A 715 27.75 14.55 8.49
CA SER A 715 28.13 13.14 8.47
C SER A 715 27.71 12.45 7.17
N GLN A 716 28.69 11.85 6.49
CA GLN A 716 28.52 11.22 5.19
C GLN A 716 27.64 9.95 5.26
N GLU A 717 27.69 9.23 6.39
CA GLU A 717 26.87 8.05 6.65
C GLU A 717 25.39 8.42 6.80
N PHE A 718 25.08 9.43 7.62
CA PHE A 718 23.71 9.91 7.83
C PHE A 718 23.05 10.34 6.51
N LYS A 719 23.76 11.11 5.68
CA LYS A 719 23.27 11.55 4.38
C LYS A 719 23.05 10.37 3.42
N ALA A 720 24.01 9.45 3.33
CA ALA A 720 23.90 8.26 2.48
C ALA A 720 22.73 7.35 2.89
N THR A 721 22.43 7.24 4.18
CA THR A 721 21.30 6.47 4.69
C THR A 721 19.97 7.17 4.42
N VAL A 722 19.84 8.47 4.71
CA VAL A 722 18.63 9.24 4.37
C VAL A 722 18.33 9.22 2.86
N ASP A 723 19.34 9.38 1.98
CA ASP A 723 19.15 9.28 0.53
C ASP A 723 18.67 7.89 0.08
N LYS A 724 19.31 6.81 0.56
CA LYS A 724 18.89 5.42 0.25
C LYS A 724 17.50 5.11 0.80
N LEU A 725 17.16 5.62 1.98
CA LEU A 725 15.90 5.35 2.66
C LEU A 725 14.74 6.13 2.03
N VAL A 726 14.92 7.39 1.64
CA VAL A 726 13.92 8.14 0.85
C VAL A 726 13.70 7.47 -0.52
N ALA A 727 14.75 6.94 -1.15
CA ALA A 727 14.61 6.17 -2.39
C ALA A 727 13.83 4.85 -2.17
N LYS A 728 14.06 4.12 -1.07
CA LYS A 728 13.33 2.88 -0.72
C LYS A 728 11.90 3.11 -0.24
N ALA A 729 11.62 4.15 0.54
CA ALA A 729 10.27 4.44 1.06
C ALA A 729 9.25 4.71 -0.06
N ASN A 730 9.72 5.14 -1.23
CA ASN A 730 8.91 5.34 -2.43
C ASN A 730 8.59 4.03 -3.18
N VAL A 731 9.28 2.92 -2.86
CA VAL A 731 8.91 1.56 -3.28
C VAL A 731 7.76 1.09 -2.39
N SER A 732 6.54 1.55 -2.73
CA SER A 732 5.37 1.34 -1.88
C SER A 732 5.15 -0.14 -1.56
N ALA A 733 5.04 -0.45 -0.27
CA ALA A 733 4.96 -1.83 0.21
C ALA A 733 3.82 -2.60 -0.47
N VAL A 734 4.18 -3.62 -1.26
CA VAL A 734 3.21 -4.47 -1.97
C VAL A 734 2.34 -5.19 -0.93
N LEU A 735 1.03 -4.95 -1.00
CA LEU A 735 0.05 -5.43 0.00
C LEU A 735 -0.23 -6.93 -0.07
N GLY A 736 0.39 -7.62 -1.04
CA GLY A 736 0.48 -9.06 -1.10
C GLY A 736 1.75 -9.62 -0.43
N THR A 737 2.08 -10.85 -0.83
CA THR A 737 3.14 -11.67 -0.25
C THR A 737 4.15 -12.01 -1.34
N SER A 738 5.45 -11.90 -1.05
CA SER A 738 6.51 -12.15 -2.04
C SER A 738 6.83 -13.63 -2.21
N SER A 739 6.63 -14.44 -1.17
CA SER A 739 6.99 -15.86 -1.19
C SER A 739 5.95 -16.79 -0.53
N TRP A 740 5.97 -18.05 -0.94
CA TRP A 740 5.20 -19.12 -0.30
C TRP A 740 5.55 -19.29 1.19
N LYS A 741 6.84 -19.18 1.54
CA LYS A 741 7.33 -19.23 2.93
C LYS A 741 6.64 -18.17 3.79
N GLU A 742 6.50 -16.95 3.26
CA GLU A 742 5.77 -15.87 3.91
C GLU A 742 4.28 -16.19 4.07
N GLN A 743 3.62 -16.72 3.02
CA GLN A 743 2.21 -17.12 3.09
C GLN A 743 1.94 -18.20 4.14
N PHE A 744 2.73 -19.27 4.17
CA PHE A 744 2.54 -20.36 5.14
C PHE A 744 2.88 -19.93 6.57
N LYS A 745 3.86 -19.05 6.79
CA LYS A 745 4.08 -18.42 8.11
C LYS A 745 2.83 -17.65 8.54
N ASP A 746 2.38 -16.71 7.71
CA ASP A 746 1.21 -15.82 7.95
C ASP A 746 -0.13 -16.57 8.11
N ALA A 747 -0.26 -17.76 7.49
CA ALA A 747 -1.40 -18.65 7.67
C ALA A 747 -1.42 -19.34 9.04
N LEU A 748 -0.26 -19.73 9.56
CA LEU A 748 -0.10 -20.54 10.79
C LEU A 748 0.13 -19.71 12.06
N THR A 749 0.63 -18.47 11.94
CA THR A 749 0.85 -17.59 13.10
C THR A 749 -0.43 -16.88 13.55
N VAL A 750 -0.73 -16.90 14.85
CA VAL A 750 -1.62 -15.92 15.49
C VAL A 750 -0.78 -14.67 15.78
N ILE A 751 -1.32 -13.49 15.48
CA ILE A 751 -0.69 -12.20 15.78
C ILE A 751 -1.72 -11.38 16.56
N PRO A 752 -1.32 -10.65 17.65
CA PRO A 752 -2.24 -9.78 18.38
C PRO A 752 -2.86 -8.72 17.47
N ALA A 753 -4.05 -8.29 17.83
CA ALA A 753 -4.97 -7.61 16.91
C ALA A 753 -5.16 -6.12 17.21
N ASP A 754 -4.73 -5.64 18.36
CA ASP A 754 -5.03 -4.30 18.85
C ASP A 754 -3.87 -3.31 18.60
N GLU A 755 -4.15 -2.05 18.90
CA GLU A 755 -3.31 -0.89 18.59
C GLU A 755 -2.77 -0.35 19.93
N SER A 756 -1.88 -1.11 20.59
CA SER A 756 -1.08 -0.60 21.70
C SER A 756 -0.02 0.35 21.16
N GLU A 757 -0.21 1.65 21.35
CA GLU A 757 0.80 2.67 21.03
C GLU A 757 2.09 2.39 21.85
N PHE A 758 3.26 2.56 21.22
CA PHE A 758 4.58 2.38 21.86
C PHE A 758 4.88 3.54 22.85
N ASP A 759 4.19 3.53 23.98
CA ASP A 759 4.33 4.49 25.09
C ASP A 759 4.63 3.78 26.43
N ASN A 760 4.98 2.48 26.39
CA ASN A 760 5.65 1.74 27.48
C ASN A 760 6.86 0.98 26.91
N ASP A 761 8.00 1.03 27.60
CA ASP A 761 9.25 0.32 27.24
C ASP A 761 9.32 -1.12 27.80
N ASP A 762 8.19 -1.68 28.26
CA ASP A 762 8.11 -3.03 28.83
C ASP A 762 7.95 -4.11 27.74
N GLU A 763 8.84 -5.11 27.72
CA GLU A 763 8.88 -6.21 26.73
C GLU A 763 7.72 -7.25 26.86
N GLU A 764 6.54 -6.87 27.35
CA GLU A 764 5.39 -7.77 27.40
C GLU A 764 4.70 -7.87 26.02
N GLU A 765 5.03 -8.92 25.24
CA GLU A 765 4.27 -9.29 24.04
C GLU A 765 2.77 -9.43 24.38
N GLU A 766 1.92 -8.51 23.90
CA GLU A 766 0.47 -8.57 24.13
C GLU A 766 -0.10 -9.93 23.70
N VAL A 767 -0.42 -10.77 24.67
CA VAL A 767 -0.90 -12.13 24.41
C VAL A 767 -2.23 -12.09 23.64
N PRO A 768 -2.35 -12.74 22.45
CA PRO A 768 -3.54 -12.62 21.63
C PRO A 768 -4.81 -13.01 22.38
N SER A 769 -5.86 -12.18 22.27
CA SER A 769 -7.13 -12.46 22.96
C SER A 769 -7.67 -13.87 22.65
N CYS A 770 -8.36 -14.49 23.61
CA CYS A 770 -8.96 -15.81 23.41
C CYS A 770 -9.91 -15.86 22.18
N PHE A 771 -10.53 -14.73 21.82
CA PHE A 771 -11.33 -14.64 20.60
C PHE A 771 -10.46 -14.76 19.33
N SER A 772 -9.30 -14.11 19.30
CA SER A 772 -8.35 -14.18 18.18
C SER A 772 -7.84 -15.60 17.93
N TYR A 773 -7.59 -16.37 19.00
CA TYR A 773 -7.25 -17.80 18.89
C TYR A 773 -8.42 -18.63 18.33
N VAL A 774 -9.65 -18.42 18.81
CA VAL A 774 -10.84 -19.13 18.31
C VAL A 774 -11.13 -18.79 16.85
N SER A 775 -11.05 -17.51 16.44
CA SER A 775 -11.30 -17.13 15.05
C SER A 775 -10.19 -17.61 14.11
N HIS A 776 -8.93 -17.58 14.55
CA HIS A 776 -7.83 -18.21 13.82
C HIS A 776 -8.09 -19.71 13.62
N PHE A 777 -8.43 -20.45 14.68
CA PHE A 777 -8.67 -21.89 14.61
C PHE A 777 -9.80 -22.26 13.64
N VAL A 778 -10.95 -21.57 13.70
CA VAL A 778 -12.08 -21.77 12.77
C VAL A 778 -11.66 -21.49 11.33
N CYS A 779 -10.85 -20.46 11.10
CA CYS A 779 -10.40 -20.08 9.76
C CYS A 779 -9.17 -20.86 9.26
N LEU A 780 -8.50 -21.66 10.10
CA LEU A 780 -7.20 -22.27 9.81
C LEU A 780 -7.19 -23.10 8.51
N PHE A 781 -8.26 -23.86 8.27
CA PHE A 781 -8.46 -24.60 7.02
C PHE A 781 -8.41 -23.69 5.79
N TRP A 782 -9.17 -22.58 5.79
CA TRP A 782 -9.16 -21.59 4.72
C TRP A 782 -7.80 -20.89 4.59
N LYS A 783 -7.15 -20.54 5.71
CA LYS A 783 -5.82 -19.90 5.71
C LYS A 783 -4.76 -20.79 5.06
N VAL A 784 -4.75 -22.08 5.38
CA VAL A 784 -3.82 -23.07 4.80
C VAL A 784 -4.18 -23.37 3.35
N LEU A 785 -5.47 -23.51 3.01
CA LEU A 785 -5.92 -23.76 1.63
C LEU A 785 -5.53 -22.60 0.70
N PHE A 786 -5.71 -21.35 1.13
CA PHE A 786 -5.37 -20.18 0.32
C PHE A 786 -3.88 -19.80 0.39
N ALA A 787 -3.09 -20.44 1.25
CA ALA A 787 -1.63 -20.43 1.17
C ALA A 787 -1.08 -21.34 0.04
N PHE A 788 -1.96 -21.98 -0.75
CA PHE A 788 -1.64 -22.57 -2.06
C PHE A 788 -2.02 -21.67 -3.26
N VAL A 789 -2.36 -20.39 -3.02
CA VAL A 789 -2.62 -19.40 -4.10
C VAL A 789 -1.36 -18.55 -4.36
N PRO A 790 -0.82 -18.50 -5.59
CA PRO A 790 0.49 -17.93 -5.89
C PRO A 790 0.78 -16.54 -5.30
N PRO A 791 1.98 -16.31 -4.72
CA PRO A 791 2.50 -15.00 -4.33
C PRO A 791 2.28 -13.92 -5.39
N THR A 792 1.88 -12.71 -4.96
CA THR A 792 1.49 -11.59 -5.84
C THR A 792 2.60 -11.12 -6.76
N ASP A 793 3.83 -11.30 -6.34
CA ASP A 793 4.99 -10.72 -7.00
C ASP A 793 5.38 -11.57 -8.24
N ILE A 794 4.86 -12.81 -8.32
CA ILE A 794 5.01 -13.70 -9.47
C ILE A 794 4.25 -13.12 -10.68
N CYS A 795 5.02 -12.75 -11.70
CA CYS A 795 4.51 -12.15 -12.94
C CYS A 795 3.61 -10.92 -12.73
N GLY A 796 3.90 -10.10 -11.70
CA GLY A 796 3.16 -8.86 -11.44
C GLY A 796 1.67 -9.05 -11.13
N GLY A 797 1.32 -10.11 -10.40
CA GLY A 797 -0.03 -10.38 -9.90
C GLY A 797 -0.93 -11.20 -10.83
N TYR A 798 -0.61 -11.31 -12.12
CA TYR A 798 -1.47 -11.99 -13.10
C TYR A 798 -1.75 -13.47 -12.78
N VAL A 799 -0.77 -14.20 -12.24
CA VAL A 799 -0.96 -15.62 -11.86
C VAL A 799 -1.89 -15.72 -10.64
N THR A 800 -1.67 -14.89 -9.62
CA THR A 800 -2.52 -14.80 -8.43
C THR A 800 -3.95 -14.42 -8.80
N PHE A 801 -4.14 -13.48 -9.74
CA PHE A 801 -5.45 -13.04 -10.23
C PHE A 801 -6.25 -14.20 -10.83
N VAL A 802 -5.68 -14.95 -11.78
CA VAL A 802 -6.36 -16.07 -12.45
C VAL A 802 -6.67 -17.21 -11.48
N VAL A 803 -5.71 -17.60 -10.64
CA VAL A 803 -5.93 -18.67 -9.65
C VAL A 803 -6.96 -18.26 -8.59
N SER A 804 -6.97 -16.99 -8.16
CA SER A 804 -7.97 -16.51 -7.20
C SER A 804 -9.38 -16.51 -7.79
N ILE A 805 -9.57 -16.09 -9.04
CA ILE A 805 -10.87 -16.18 -9.73
C ILE A 805 -11.38 -17.63 -9.76
N PHE A 806 -10.52 -18.58 -10.12
CA PHE A 806 -10.89 -19.99 -10.18
C PHE A 806 -11.32 -20.53 -8.80
N VAL A 807 -10.55 -20.22 -7.75
CA VAL A 807 -10.87 -20.65 -6.37
C VAL A 807 -12.15 -19.97 -5.85
N ILE A 808 -12.38 -18.69 -6.15
CA ILE A 808 -13.66 -18.01 -5.84
C ILE A 808 -14.81 -18.74 -6.55
N GLY A 809 -14.69 -19.03 -7.85
CA GLY A 809 -15.71 -19.73 -8.64
C GLY A 809 -16.07 -21.11 -8.09
N VAL A 810 -15.08 -21.91 -7.67
CA VAL A 810 -15.32 -23.21 -7.03
C VAL A 810 -16.10 -23.05 -5.72
N ILE A 811 -15.79 -22.02 -4.91
CA ILE A 811 -16.49 -21.79 -3.64
C ILE A 811 -17.89 -21.20 -3.86
N THR A 812 -18.09 -20.32 -4.85
CA THR A 812 -19.42 -19.77 -5.15
C THR A 812 -20.36 -20.80 -5.76
N ALA A 813 -19.87 -21.78 -6.51
CA ALA A 813 -20.67 -22.95 -6.90
C ALA A 813 -21.20 -23.70 -5.67
N VAL A 814 -20.33 -23.99 -4.69
CA VAL A 814 -20.69 -24.66 -3.43
C VAL A 814 -21.64 -23.81 -2.58
N ILE A 815 -21.52 -22.47 -2.61
CA ILE A 815 -22.49 -21.55 -1.98
C ILE A 815 -23.84 -21.59 -2.68
N GLY A 816 -23.88 -21.64 -4.01
CA GLY A 816 -25.12 -21.76 -4.79
C GLY A 816 -25.91 -23.01 -4.40
N ASP A 817 -25.26 -24.16 -4.42
CA ASP A 817 -25.84 -25.44 -3.98
C ASP A 817 -26.32 -25.36 -2.51
N ALA A 818 -25.46 -24.88 -1.60
CA ALA A 818 -25.79 -24.78 -0.18
C ALA A 818 -26.95 -23.80 0.09
N ALA A 819 -27.11 -22.76 -0.73
CA ALA A 819 -28.21 -21.80 -0.65
C ALA A 819 -29.54 -22.41 -1.13
N SER A 820 -29.56 -23.04 -2.31
CA SER A 820 -30.76 -23.75 -2.80
C SER A 820 -31.15 -24.92 -1.88
N TYR A 821 -30.18 -25.64 -1.30
CA TYR A 821 -30.44 -26.70 -0.32
C TYR A 821 -30.94 -26.16 1.03
N PHE A 822 -30.40 -25.04 1.52
CA PHE A 822 -30.91 -24.33 2.70
C PHE A 822 -32.35 -23.87 2.48
N GLY A 823 -32.62 -23.21 1.35
CA GLY A 823 -33.95 -22.75 0.96
C GLY A 823 -34.95 -23.90 0.90
N CYS A 824 -34.61 -24.97 0.16
CA CYS A 824 -35.48 -26.13 0.03
C CYS A 824 -35.72 -26.86 1.38
N ALA A 825 -34.70 -27.00 2.23
CA ALA A 825 -34.83 -27.67 3.54
C ALA A 825 -35.79 -26.95 4.51
N LEU A 826 -35.95 -25.62 4.35
CA LEU A 826 -36.88 -24.79 5.12
C LEU A 826 -38.15 -24.40 4.35
N ASN A 827 -38.36 -24.96 3.14
CA ASN A 827 -39.46 -24.63 2.22
C ASN A 827 -39.56 -23.12 1.88
N ILE A 828 -38.42 -22.49 1.60
CA ILE A 828 -38.27 -21.09 1.18
C ILE A 828 -38.02 -21.04 -0.35
N LYS A 829 -38.59 -20.04 -1.06
CA LYS A 829 -38.30 -19.79 -2.50
C LYS A 829 -36.86 -19.28 -2.69
N ASP A 830 -36.21 -19.64 -3.80
CA ASP A 830 -34.78 -19.31 -4.01
C ASP A 830 -34.51 -17.81 -4.16
N SER A 831 -35.43 -17.07 -4.77
CA SER A 831 -35.37 -15.60 -4.86
C SER A 831 -35.26 -14.94 -3.47
N VAL A 832 -36.07 -15.39 -2.49
CA VAL A 832 -36.02 -14.94 -1.10
C VAL A 832 -34.69 -15.31 -0.44
N THR A 833 -34.21 -16.54 -0.67
CA THR A 833 -32.91 -17.00 -0.13
C THR A 833 -31.75 -16.16 -0.66
N ALA A 834 -31.77 -15.82 -1.96
CA ALA A 834 -30.78 -15.00 -2.62
C ALA A 834 -30.75 -13.55 -2.11
N ILE A 835 -31.91 -12.88 -2.13
CA ILE A 835 -32.07 -11.47 -1.74
C ILE A 835 -31.68 -11.23 -0.27
N LEU A 836 -31.89 -12.23 0.60
CA LEU A 836 -31.76 -12.07 2.05
C LEU A 836 -30.49 -12.69 2.66
N PHE A 837 -30.11 -13.90 2.24
CA PHE A 837 -29.00 -14.64 2.86
C PHE A 837 -27.73 -14.61 2.02
N VAL A 838 -27.83 -14.84 0.70
CA VAL A 838 -26.65 -14.87 -0.17
C VAL A 838 -26.09 -13.46 -0.37
N ALA A 839 -26.95 -12.51 -0.72
CA ALA A 839 -26.61 -11.09 -0.84
C ALA A 839 -25.97 -10.50 0.43
N LEU A 840 -26.54 -10.80 1.60
CA LEU A 840 -25.99 -10.35 2.88
C LEU A 840 -24.63 -11.01 3.14
N GLY A 841 -24.48 -12.30 2.81
CA GLY A 841 -23.24 -13.05 2.96
C GLY A 841 -22.07 -12.49 2.14
N THR A 842 -22.30 -12.11 0.88
CA THR A 842 -21.26 -11.54 0.01
C THR A 842 -20.95 -10.07 0.31
N SER A 843 -21.93 -9.27 0.77
CA SER A 843 -21.72 -7.87 1.16
C SER A 843 -21.00 -7.64 2.51
N ILE A 844 -20.79 -8.68 3.35
CA ILE A 844 -20.14 -8.54 4.66
C ILE A 844 -18.72 -7.94 4.59
N PRO A 845 -17.78 -8.42 3.72
CA PRO A 845 -16.44 -7.86 3.62
C PRO A 845 -16.44 -6.38 3.21
N ASP A 846 -17.31 -6.00 2.27
CA ASP A 846 -17.46 -4.62 1.82
C ASP A 846 -18.05 -3.70 2.89
N THR A 847 -18.90 -4.24 3.77
CA THR A 847 -19.37 -3.53 4.96
C THR A 847 -18.21 -3.14 5.85
N PHE A 848 -17.31 -4.09 6.16
CA PHE A 848 -16.15 -3.82 7.01
C PHE A 848 -15.11 -2.93 6.32
N ALA A 849 -14.81 -3.16 5.04
CA ALA A 849 -13.87 -2.33 4.27
C ALA A 849 -14.32 -0.86 4.23
N SER A 850 -15.60 -0.62 3.92
CA SER A 850 -16.18 0.72 3.87
C SER A 850 -16.23 1.38 5.26
N MET A 851 -16.50 0.61 6.32
CA MET A 851 -16.53 1.08 7.71
C MET A 851 -15.14 1.50 8.20
N ILE A 852 -14.08 0.76 7.86
CA ILE A 852 -12.70 1.14 8.22
C ILE A 852 -12.24 2.35 7.40
N ALA A 853 -12.50 2.36 6.08
CA ALA A 853 -12.21 3.53 5.24
C ALA A 853 -12.90 4.80 5.77
N ALA A 854 -14.19 4.73 6.11
CA ALA A 854 -14.93 5.86 6.68
C ALA A 854 -14.41 6.34 8.06
N LYS A 855 -13.71 5.50 8.83
CA LYS A 855 -13.00 5.92 10.06
C LYS A 855 -11.68 6.63 9.72
N HIS A 856 -10.83 6.01 8.90
CA HIS A 856 -9.43 6.40 8.74
C HIS A 856 -9.15 7.39 7.59
N ASP A 857 -9.95 7.41 6.51
CA ASP A 857 -9.80 8.41 5.44
C ASP A 857 -10.48 9.73 5.82
N GLU A 858 -9.90 10.86 5.40
CA GLU A 858 -10.49 12.20 5.56
C GLU A 858 -11.74 12.44 4.68
N GLY A 859 -11.90 11.68 3.60
CA GLY A 859 -12.94 11.82 2.58
C GLY A 859 -13.98 10.70 2.63
N ALA A 860 -15.15 10.93 2.04
CA ALA A 860 -16.21 9.93 1.91
C ALA A 860 -16.14 9.13 0.60
N ASP A 861 -15.26 9.52 -0.33
CA ASP A 861 -15.15 8.97 -1.69
C ASP A 861 -14.85 7.47 -1.69
N ASN A 862 -13.90 7.01 -0.88
CA ASN A 862 -13.54 5.59 -0.73
C ASN A 862 -14.65 4.75 -0.05
N CYS A 863 -15.63 5.37 0.62
CA CYS A 863 -16.79 4.67 1.16
C CYS A 863 -17.93 4.64 0.13
N ILE A 864 -18.37 5.81 -0.34
CA ILE A 864 -19.60 5.92 -1.12
C ILE A 864 -19.37 5.58 -2.60
N GLY A 865 -18.23 5.96 -3.18
CA GLY A 865 -17.91 5.67 -4.58
C GLY A 865 -17.70 4.19 -4.86
N ASN A 866 -17.25 3.42 -3.87
CA ASN A 866 -17.13 1.97 -3.98
C ASN A 866 -18.50 1.28 -3.93
N VAL A 867 -19.44 1.77 -3.11
CA VAL A 867 -20.84 1.30 -3.07
C VAL A 867 -21.58 1.60 -4.37
N THR A 868 -21.49 2.82 -4.92
CA THR A 868 -22.13 3.13 -6.20
C THR A 868 -21.48 2.39 -7.37
N GLY A 869 -20.15 2.23 -7.32
CA GLY A 869 -19.37 1.48 -8.31
C GLY A 869 -19.74 -0.01 -8.37
N SER A 870 -19.68 -0.74 -7.24
CA SER A 870 -20.04 -2.17 -7.21
C SER A 870 -21.48 -2.40 -7.67
N ASN A 871 -22.43 -1.59 -7.20
CA ASN A 871 -23.83 -1.68 -7.62
C ASN A 871 -24.02 -1.54 -9.14
N ALA A 872 -23.23 -0.72 -9.85
CA ALA A 872 -23.26 -0.63 -11.31
C ALA A 872 -22.60 -1.84 -11.98
N VAL A 873 -21.48 -2.32 -11.43
CA VAL A 873 -20.73 -3.48 -11.94
C VAL A 873 -21.54 -4.77 -11.82
N ASN A 874 -22.27 -4.99 -10.73
CA ASN A 874 -23.12 -6.18 -10.53
C ASN A 874 -24.09 -6.40 -11.70
N VAL A 875 -24.77 -5.35 -12.17
CA VAL A 875 -25.72 -5.48 -13.30
C VAL A 875 -25.00 -5.46 -14.65
N PHE A 876 -24.17 -4.45 -14.94
CA PHE A 876 -23.58 -4.33 -16.27
C PHE A 876 -22.58 -5.46 -16.57
N LEU A 877 -21.75 -5.84 -15.61
CA LEU A 877 -20.78 -6.93 -15.81
C LEU A 877 -21.34 -8.29 -15.36
N GLY A 878 -21.99 -8.39 -14.19
CA GLY A 878 -22.50 -9.66 -13.67
C GLY A 878 -23.67 -10.22 -14.48
N ILE A 879 -24.82 -9.54 -14.42
CA ILE A 879 -25.99 -9.92 -15.22
C ILE A 879 -25.66 -9.84 -16.72
N GLY A 880 -25.03 -8.75 -17.18
CA GLY A 880 -24.69 -8.54 -18.59
C GLY A 880 -23.82 -9.65 -19.21
N LEU A 881 -22.80 -10.14 -18.51
CA LEU A 881 -21.97 -11.26 -18.99
C LEU A 881 -22.76 -12.57 -19.02
N ALA A 882 -23.42 -12.91 -17.91
CA ALA A 882 -24.15 -14.16 -17.75
C ALA A 882 -25.28 -14.30 -18.79
N TRP A 883 -26.08 -13.24 -18.97
CA TRP A 883 -27.15 -13.19 -19.98
C TRP A 883 -26.63 -13.07 -21.41
N THR A 884 -25.45 -12.48 -21.66
CA THR A 884 -24.86 -12.50 -23.00
C THR A 884 -24.48 -13.93 -23.41
N ILE A 885 -23.91 -14.71 -22.50
CA ILE A 885 -23.58 -16.12 -22.73
C ILE A 885 -24.86 -16.92 -23.01
N ALA A 886 -25.88 -16.79 -22.16
CA ALA A 886 -27.15 -17.51 -22.33
C ALA A 886 -27.90 -17.12 -23.63
N ALA A 887 -28.07 -15.83 -23.91
CA ALA A 887 -28.76 -15.36 -25.10
C ALA A 887 -28.05 -15.78 -26.40
N VAL A 888 -26.71 -15.75 -26.43
CA VAL A 888 -25.93 -16.25 -27.58
C VAL A 888 -26.07 -17.77 -27.71
N TYR A 889 -26.02 -18.52 -26.62
CA TYR A 889 -26.23 -19.97 -26.63
C TYR A 889 -27.60 -20.35 -27.21
N HIS A 890 -28.69 -19.81 -26.66
CA HIS A 890 -30.05 -20.08 -27.14
C HIS A 890 -30.24 -19.66 -28.59
N SER A 891 -29.80 -18.44 -28.96
CA SER A 891 -29.86 -17.94 -30.34
C SER A 891 -29.11 -18.83 -31.33
N SER A 892 -27.94 -19.37 -30.95
CA SER A 892 -27.16 -20.30 -31.80
C SER A 892 -27.85 -21.66 -32.01
N HIS A 893 -28.73 -22.07 -31.09
CA HIS A 893 -29.56 -23.28 -31.20
C HIS A 893 -30.97 -22.99 -31.78
N GLY A 894 -31.27 -21.74 -32.15
CA GLY A 894 -32.57 -21.34 -32.70
C GLY A 894 -33.67 -21.14 -31.64
N GLY A 895 -33.31 -21.12 -30.36
CA GLY A 895 -34.20 -20.80 -29.24
C GLY A 895 -34.15 -19.34 -28.81
N THR A 896 -34.91 -19.02 -27.77
CA THR A 896 -34.97 -17.67 -27.15
C THR A 896 -34.71 -17.79 -25.65
N PHE A 897 -33.82 -16.95 -25.12
CA PHE A 897 -33.53 -16.94 -23.69
C PHE A 897 -34.68 -16.26 -22.92
N ASN A 898 -35.52 -17.08 -22.31
CA ASN A 898 -36.69 -16.66 -21.53
C ASN A 898 -36.25 -16.34 -20.10
N VAL A 899 -36.63 -15.16 -19.60
CA VAL A 899 -36.35 -14.67 -18.24
C VAL A 899 -37.62 -13.99 -17.72
N GLU A 900 -38.39 -14.69 -16.89
CA GLU A 900 -39.66 -14.15 -16.40
C GLU A 900 -39.40 -12.95 -15.46
N PRO A 901 -40.09 -11.80 -15.65
CA PRO A 901 -39.82 -10.61 -14.86
C PRO A 901 -40.11 -10.83 -13.37
N GLY A 902 -41.25 -11.46 -13.05
CA GLY A 902 -41.62 -11.97 -11.72
C GLY A 902 -41.23 -11.07 -10.54
N THR A 903 -40.71 -11.71 -9.48
CA THR A 903 -40.29 -11.03 -8.25
C THR A 903 -39.08 -10.11 -8.47
N ILE A 904 -38.28 -10.37 -9.51
CA ILE A 904 -37.06 -9.61 -9.82
C ILE A 904 -37.43 -8.22 -10.34
N GLY A 905 -38.34 -8.12 -11.30
CA GLY A 905 -38.80 -6.85 -11.87
C GLY A 905 -39.45 -5.94 -10.82
N PHE A 906 -40.21 -6.53 -9.89
CA PHE A 906 -40.78 -5.81 -8.75
C PHE A 906 -39.71 -5.32 -7.78
N ALA A 907 -38.80 -6.20 -7.34
CA ALA A 907 -37.71 -5.84 -6.42
C ALA A 907 -36.79 -4.75 -7.00
N VAL A 908 -36.50 -4.80 -8.31
CA VAL A 908 -35.71 -3.78 -9.02
C VAL A 908 -36.44 -2.43 -9.03
N ALA A 909 -37.75 -2.41 -9.33
CA ALA A 909 -38.54 -1.18 -9.33
C ALA A 909 -38.63 -0.54 -7.93
N LEU A 910 -38.82 -1.36 -6.88
CA LEU A 910 -38.84 -0.91 -5.49
C LEU A 910 -37.48 -0.31 -5.08
N PHE A 911 -36.38 -1.02 -5.36
CA PHE A 911 -35.02 -0.54 -5.11
C PHE A 911 -34.75 0.80 -5.82
N CYS A 912 -35.16 0.98 -7.08
CA CYS A 912 -35.00 2.26 -7.78
C CYS A 912 -35.73 3.42 -7.08
N GLY A 913 -36.93 3.18 -6.54
CA GLY A 913 -37.68 4.19 -5.77
C GLY A 913 -36.97 4.58 -4.47
N GLU A 914 -36.53 3.59 -3.69
CA GLU A 914 -35.86 3.82 -2.40
C GLU A 914 -34.44 4.37 -2.55
N ALA A 915 -33.71 4.00 -3.62
CA ALA A 915 -32.38 4.53 -3.93
C ALA A 915 -32.40 6.05 -4.14
N LEU A 916 -33.44 6.58 -4.77
CA LEU A 916 -33.64 8.03 -4.92
C LEU A 916 -33.85 8.72 -3.56
N ILE A 917 -34.56 8.08 -2.63
CA ILE A 917 -34.75 8.59 -1.26
C ILE A 917 -33.42 8.58 -0.49
N ALA A 918 -32.66 7.49 -0.57
CA ALA A 918 -31.35 7.38 0.09
C ALA A 918 -30.35 8.44 -0.43
N ILE A 919 -30.27 8.63 -1.75
CA ILE A 919 -29.41 9.65 -2.36
C ILE A 919 -29.88 11.07 -2.01
N PHE A 920 -31.21 11.32 -1.97
CA PHE A 920 -31.76 12.58 -1.48
C PHE A 920 -31.36 12.86 -0.03
N ILE A 921 -31.41 11.85 0.87
CA ILE A 921 -30.96 11.99 2.27
C ILE A 921 -29.48 12.37 2.34
N ILE A 922 -28.62 11.71 1.57
CA ILE A 922 -27.17 11.99 1.54
C ILE A 922 -26.89 13.41 1.04
N MET A 923 -27.55 13.85 -0.04
CA MET A 923 -27.42 15.21 -0.59
C MET A 923 -28.02 16.29 0.32
N PHE A 924 -29.16 16.01 0.97
CA PHE A 924 -29.76 16.91 1.96
C PHE A 924 -28.82 17.13 3.15
N ARG A 925 -28.16 16.08 3.65
CA ARG A 925 -27.16 16.18 4.73
C ARG A 925 -25.94 17.01 4.32
N ARG A 926 -25.51 16.93 3.05
CA ARG A 926 -24.46 17.81 2.47
C ARG A 926 -24.89 19.28 2.45
N TRP A 927 -26.13 19.58 2.05
CA TRP A 927 -26.65 20.96 1.94
C TRP A 927 -27.00 21.60 3.30
N HIS A 928 -27.47 20.80 4.27
CA HIS A 928 -27.93 21.30 5.56
C HIS A 928 -26.79 21.88 6.40
N LYS A 929 -26.78 23.20 6.60
CA LYS A 929 -25.69 23.96 7.27
C LYS A 929 -25.28 23.44 8.66
N GLY A 930 -26.17 22.78 9.41
CA GLY A 930 -25.85 22.18 10.72
C GLY A 930 -25.21 20.79 10.67
N ILE A 931 -24.90 20.27 9.47
CA ILE A 931 -24.16 19.01 9.24
C ILE A 931 -23.07 19.25 8.21
N GLY A 932 -23.47 19.80 7.05
CA GLY A 932 -22.57 20.19 5.96
C GLY A 932 -21.77 19.04 5.36
N ALA A 933 -22.22 17.78 5.49
CA ALA A 933 -21.46 16.59 5.08
C ALA A 933 -22.37 15.36 4.91
N GLU A 934 -21.95 14.44 4.05
CA GLU A 934 -22.62 13.18 3.77
C GLU A 934 -22.59 12.25 4.98
N LEU A 935 -21.40 11.95 5.52
CA LEU A 935 -21.22 10.98 6.61
C LEU A 935 -20.79 11.66 7.91
N GLY A 936 -21.16 11.03 9.04
CA GLY A 936 -20.86 11.55 10.39
C GLY A 936 -21.76 12.71 10.83
N GLY A 937 -21.17 13.66 11.56
CA GLY A 937 -21.82 14.85 12.08
C GLY A 937 -22.48 14.67 13.46
N PRO A 938 -23.41 15.57 13.86
CA PRO A 938 -24.01 15.57 15.18
C PRO A 938 -24.71 14.24 15.54
N LYS A 939 -24.54 13.77 16.79
CA LYS A 939 -25.04 12.46 17.27
C LYS A 939 -26.49 12.17 16.84
N ILE A 940 -27.40 13.11 17.10
CA ILE A 940 -28.83 12.97 16.77
C ILE A 940 -29.04 12.82 15.25
N SER A 941 -28.39 13.67 14.44
CA SER A 941 -28.51 13.64 12.98
C SER A 941 -28.01 12.33 12.36
N LYS A 942 -26.83 11.85 12.78
CA LYS A 942 -26.26 10.62 12.21
C LYS A 942 -27.09 9.38 12.56
N TYR A 943 -27.61 9.29 13.79
CA TYR A 943 -28.50 8.19 14.18
C TYR A 943 -29.86 8.24 13.48
N ILE A 944 -30.48 9.41 13.32
CA ILE A 944 -31.76 9.53 12.57
C ILE A 944 -31.56 9.13 11.10
N SER A 945 -30.50 9.62 10.45
CA SER A 945 -30.25 9.33 9.03
C SER A 945 -29.95 7.84 8.80
N ALA A 946 -29.14 7.24 9.67
CA ALA A 946 -28.86 5.81 9.61
C ALA A 946 -30.09 4.95 9.93
N ALA A 947 -30.95 5.36 10.88
CA ALA A 947 -32.19 4.65 11.20
C ALA A 947 -33.18 4.66 10.02
N ILE A 948 -33.26 5.76 9.25
CA ILE A 948 -34.08 5.81 8.03
C ILE A 948 -33.52 4.87 6.95
N LEU A 949 -32.20 4.83 6.74
CA LEU A 949 -31.58 3.91 5.78
C LEU A 949 -31.77 2.43 6.18
N VAL A 950 -31.64 2.09 7.47
CA VAL A 950 -31.95 0.74 7.96
C VAL A 950 -33.43 0.41 7.80
N PHE A 951 -34.34 1.37 8.03
CA PHE A 951 -35.77 1.18 7.80
C PHE A 951 -36.09 0.91 6.32
N LEU A 952 -35.48 1.63 5.37
CA LEU A 952 -35.62 1.36 3.94
C LEU A 952 -35.20 -0.08 3.62
N TRP A 953 -34.01 -0.52 4.02
CA TRP A 953 -33.58 -1.90 3.79
C TRP A 953 -34.54 -2.97 4.38
N VAL A 954 -35.05 -2.75 5.60
CA VAL A 954 -36.02 -3.66 6.22
C VAL A 954 -37.36 -3.65 5.46
N PHE A 955 -37.83 -2.49 5.02
CA PHE A 955 -39.06 -2.34 4.23
C PHE A 955 -38.92 -3.03 2.87
N TYR A 956 -37.83 -2.76 2.13
CA TYR A 956 -37.46 -3.44 0.89
C TYR A 956 -37.51 -4.97 1.04
N VAL A 957 -36.82 -5.52 2.05
CA VAL A 957 -36.78 -6.97 2.31
C VAL A 957 -38.19 -7.53 2.61
N VAL A 958 -38.96 -6.90 3.48
CA VAL A 958 -40.31 -7.37 3.84
C VAL A 958 -41.25 -7.35 2.63
N ILE A 959 -41.23 -6.27 1.85
CA ILE A 959 -42.12 -6.11 0.70
C ILE A 959 -41.76 -7.09 -0.43
N CYS A 960 -40.46 -7.31 -0.70
CA CYS A 960 -40.02 -8.34 -1.65
C CYS A 960 -40.42 -9.76 -1.19
N ILE A 961 -40.39 -10.05 0.12
CA ILE A 961 -40.83 -11.36 0.63
C ILE A 961 -42.35 -11.53 0.51
N LEU A 962 -43.15 -10.49 0.78
CA LEU A 962 -44.61 -10.56 0.69
C LEU A 962 -45.11 -10.71 -0.75
N GLU A 963 -44.46 -10.07 -1.72
CA GLU A 963 -44.72 -10.29 -3.14
C GLU A 963 -44.23 -11.68 -3.57
N ALA A 964 -43.02 -12.10 -3.16
CA ALA A 964 -42.49 -13.43 -3.50
C ALA A 964 -43.33 -14.60 -2.93
N TYR A 965 -44.18 -14.40 -1.91
CA TYR A 965 -45.15 -15.41 -1.45
C TYR A 965 -46.59 -15.16 -1.94
N ASP A 966 -46.78 -14.37 -2.99
CA ASP A 966 -48.08 -14.06 -3.61
C ASP A 966 -49.09 -13.34 -2.67
N VAL A 967 -48.65 -12.92 -1.46
CA VAL A 967 -49.49 -12.24 -0.45
C VAL A 967 -49.83 -10.81 -0.88
N ILE A 968 -48.94 -10.20 -1.66
CA ILE A 968 -49.18 -8.93 -2.35
C ILE A 968 -49.07 -9.19 -3.86
N ARG A 969 -50.09 -8.80 -4.61
CA ARG A 969 -50.09 -8.75 -6.09
C ARG A 969 -50.31 -7.32 -6.54
N ILE A 970 -49.50 -6.86 -7.49
CA ILE A 970 -49.41 -5.49 -8.00
C ILE A 970 -49.43 -5.52 -9.54
#